data_AF-A0A510TUP4-F1
#
_entry.id   AF-A0A510TUP4-F1
#
_cell.length_a   1.000
_cell.length_b   1.000
_cell.length_c   1.000
_cell.angle_alpha   90.00
_cell.angle_beta   90.00
_cell.angle_gamma   90.00
#
_symmetry.space_group_name_H-M   'P 1'
#
loop_
_entity.id
_entity.type
_entity.pdbx_description
1 polymer ?
#
loop_
_entity_poly.entity_id
_entity_poly.type
_entity_poly.pdbx_seq_one_letter_code
_entity_poly.pdbx_strand_id
1 'polypeptide(L)'
;MRTLVLLDAPSNLGLRPPVPGTVPGCHKLAGALREQGLLRRLGAREGGVAVPPRYDRGDWQEGDGVFNAAALAAYTVRLADRIERHLRAGEFPVVLGGDCSVQLGASLAMRRIGRYGLAAVDASHDFRHPGNSSRIGAAGGEEVALGTGRGQEDLTNIEGLRPYLRDEDVRFFGIRDAYADDLAELASLKMPAVTVGGVRAEGAGPVARAAVEAFRAPGLDGFWVHLDADVLDPSVMPAVDSPDPTACCRTNSRSCCARCSPHRAAWASTSPSTTPTSTPRAPREPCWRTWSWPPLRNPDRPVPWPTRRTPGSMVIVTEIRREVITLPAAQLGPDNPLPPLRPLDETHRVEDRDRGDMPRDMARQLDYEPLRSLLPVRVRDGYGRTREPRALKALVIENDRLRATVLPGLGGRIASLVHLPTGRELLYRNPVFQPANFALNGAWYSGGIEWNIGATGHTTLSCAPLHAARVPAPDGGEMLRLWEWERLRDLPFQVDLWLPEGSDFLYVGVRIRNPHERPAPAYWWSNIAVPEDRRVLAPAEEAWQFGYERRLRRVPVPCHDGVDRTRPLNSRYAADYFYEVPDGRRRWIAALDADGHGLVQTSTDVLRGRKLFVWGSGPGGRRWQEWLTEPGTGGYCEIQAGLARTQLEHVRLEPGSEVSWLEAYGPLDAAPEGPSWPAVVQGAEDRLAAVLPRARVERAYTDWLPCADTEPGERLATGSGWGALEVARAGWKLPGTPFPEATLGEAQTPWLELLRTGSLPEPRRVRPPGETLVAPHWRDMLETAPATPHTEYHLGIAQWHAGDRAQAVRSWERAVPLAPSLWPLLRCLAVADEESGHHERAADRYTEAFDDLCRERRDNGEAWTAAVAALGREALGALLRAGRAEQARTVWERLLPDVRRRGPFRLLEAALLLAEGRRADARAVFDEGFEVADLREGADVIELLWARLTDEPLPARLDFRMRPDAG
;
A
#
# COMPACT_ATOMS: atom_id res chain seq x y z
N MET A 1 29.82 20.49 10.63
CA MET A 1 28.57 21.16 10.20
C MET A 1 27.86 21.70 11.44
N ARG A 2 26.89 22.62 11.30
CA ARG A 2 25.98 22.95 12.41
C ARG A 2 24.93 21.86 12.57
N THR A 3 24.41 21.70 13.78
CA THR A 3 23.26 20.83 14.05
C THR A 3 22.00 21.43 13.42
N LEU A 4 21.37 20.70 12.50
CA LEU A 4 20.06 21.05 11.95
C LEU A 4 18.98 20.75 12.99
N VAL A 5 18.01 21.66 13.15
CA VAL A 5 16.85 21.50 14.03
C VAL A 5 15.59 21.80 13.22
N LEU A 6 14.66 20.86 13.17
CA LEU A 6 13.38 21.03 12.48
C LEU A 6 12.33 21.54 13.47
N LEU A 7 11.77 22.71 13.18
CA LEU A 7 10.71 23.37 13.97
C LEU A 7 9.43 23.38 13.14
N ASP A 8 8.29 23.12 13.77
CA ASP A 8 7.00 23.24 13.09
C ASP A 8 6.30 24.52 13.53
N ALA A 9 5.83 25.31 12.58
CA ALA A 9 5.06 26.53 12.78
C ALA A 9 3.78 26.50 11.91
N PRO A 10 2.84 25.55 12.15
CA PRO A 10 1.68 25.30 11.28
C PRO A 10 0.58 26.37 11.45
N SER A 11 0.91 27.64 11.29
CA SER A 11 -0.06 28.75 11.24
C SER A 11 -0.82 28.75 9.92
N ASN A 12 -2.08 29.15 9.98
CA ASN A 12 -2.86 29.63 8.84
C ASN A 12 -3.53 30.99 9.13
N LEU A 13 -3.13 31.64 10.22
CA LEU A 13 -3.78 32.83 10.79
C LEU A 13 -3.73 34.04 9.84
N GLY A 14 -2.72 34.14 8.97
CA GLY A 14 -2.55 35.26 8.06
C GLY A 14 -3.34 35.18 6.75
N LEU A 15 -3.94 34.03 6.40
CA LEU A 15 -4.61 33.84 5.10
C LEU A 15 -6.12 34.04 5.13
N ARG A 16 -6.65 34.61 4.05
CA ARG A 16 -8.09 34.62 3.77
C ARG A 16 -8.54 33.17 3.48
N PRO A 17 -9.74 32.74 3.90
CA PRO A 17 -10.19 31.38 3.64
C PRO A 17 -10.58 31.25 2.16
N PRO A 18 -10.36 30.10 1.51
CA PRO A 18 -10.62 29.93 0.07
C PRO A 18 -12.11 30.11 -0.29
N VAL A 19 -13.01 29.79 0.64
CA VAL A 19 -14.44 30.16 0.58
C VAL A 19 -14.93 30.55 1.99
N PRO A 20 -16.04 31.31 2.12
CA PRO A 20 -16.63 31.61 3.43
C PRO A 20 -16.92 30.34 4.25
N GLY A 21 -16.59 30.37 5.53
CA GLY A 21 -16.81 29.24 6.46
C GLY A 21 -15.75 28.14 6.44
N THR A 22 -14.75 28.17 5.54
CA THR A 22 -13.61 27.22 5.57
C THR A 22 -12.38 27.81 6.26
N VAL A 23 -11.35 26.96 6.41
CA VAL A 23 -10.10 27.23 7.13
C VAL A 23 -8.94 26.95 6.16
N PRO A 24 -7.96 27.87 5.97
CA PRO A 24 -6.86 27.66 5.02
C PRO A 24 -6.02 26.44 5.40
N GLY A 25 -5.73 25.56 4.44
CA GLY A 25 -5.13 24.25 4.71
C GLY A 25 -3.61 24.23 4.87
N CYS A 26 -2.93 25.34 4.60
CA CYS A 26 -1.46 25.49 4.64
C CYS A 26 -0.80 24.97 5.93
N HIS A 27 -1.51 25.02 7.06
CA HIS A 27 -1.11 24.43 8.35
C HIS A 27 -0.76 22.93 8.28
N LYS A 28 -1.19 22.21 7.23
CA LYS A 28 -0.86 20.79 7.00
C LYS A 28 0.57 20.57 6.48
N LEU A 29 1.29 21.60 6.02
CA LEU A 29 2.64 21.49 5.43
C LEU A 29 3.63 20.70 6.29
N ALA A 30 3.74 21.07 7.57
CA ALA A 30 4.70 20.45 8.49
C ALA A 30 4.44 18.94 8.65
N GLY A 31 3.17 18.53 8.70
CA GLY A 31 2.76 17.13 8.71
C GLY A 31 3.16 16.41 7.42
N ALA A 32 2.74 16.94 6.27
CA ALA A 32 3.01 16.33 4.96
C ALA A 32 4.51 16.14 4.68
N LEU A 33 5.35 17.12 5.01
CA LEU A 33 6.80 16.98 4.85
C LEU A 33 7.42 15.97 5.83
N ARG A 34 6.87 15.83 7.04
CA ARG A 34 7.30 14.83 8.03
C ARG A 34 6.90 13.41 7.65
N GLU A 35 5.71 13.22 7.08
CA GLU A 35 5.28 11.93 6.49
C GLU A 35 6.21 11.50 5.35
N GLN A 36 6.63 12.45 4.50
CA GLN A 36 7.69 12.23 3.49
C GLN A 36 9.10 12.03 4.09
N GLY A 37 9.23 12.00 5.42
CA GLY A 37 10.46 11.65 6.13
C GLY A 37 11.51 12.76 6.19
N LEU A 38 11.13 14.03 6.02
CA LEU A 38 12.08 15.15 5.90
C LEU A 38 13.08 15.22 7.08
N LEU A 39 12.61 15.07 8.32
CA LEU A 39 13.46 15.05 9.53
C LEU A 39 14.63 14.06 9.39
N ARG A 40 14.34 12.83 8.94
CA ARG A 40 15.32 11.77 8.71
C ARG A 40 16.22 12.06 7.50
N ARG A 41 15.65 12.57 6.41
CA ARG A 41 16.39 12.93 5.18
C ARG A 41 17.38 14.07 5.40
N LEU A 42 17.11 14.99 6.33
CA LEU A 42 18.01 16.07 6.73
C LEU A 42 19.03 15.65 7.81
N GLY A 43 18.80 14.53 8.52
CA GLY A 43 19.55 14.20 9.74
C GLY A 43 19.36 15.22 10.87
N ALA A 44 18.21 15.91 10.89
CA ALA A 44 17.93 16.99 11.81
C ALA A 44 17.41 16.49 13.16
N ARG A 45 17.64 17.28 14.22
CA ARG A 45 17.02 17.09 15.54
C ARG A 45 15.61 17.67 15.57
N GLU A 46 14.80 17.18 16.48
CA GLU A 46 13.48 17.73 16.77
C GLU A 46 13.58 19.06 17.55
N GLY A 47 12.93 20.11 17.04
CA GLY A 47 12.70 21.38 17.75
C GLY A 47 11.28 21.52 18.31
N GLY A 48 10.35 20.70 17.83
CA GLY A 48 8.95 20.65 18.23
C GLY A 48 8.09 21.77 17.66
N VAL A 49 6.80 21.73 18.02
CA VAL A 49 5.75 22.55 17.39
C VAL A 49 5.49 23.86 18.13
N ALA A 50 5.50 24.98 17.42
CA ALA A 50 4.87 26.23 17.80
C ALA A 50 3.39 26.17 17.41
N VAL A 51 2.52 25.80 18.35
CA VAL A 51 1.07 25.62 18.09
C VAL A 51 0.37 27.00 18.00
N PRO A 52 -0.35 27.30 16.89
CA PRO A 52 -1.13 28.53 16.77
C PRO A 52 -2.42 28.46 17.60
N PRO A 53 -3.07 29.61 17.90
CA PRO A 53 -4.47 29.61 18.32
C PRO A 53 -5.39 29.07 17.21
N ARG A 54 -6.67 28.82 17.54
CA ARG A 54 -7.68 28.48 16.54
C ARG A 54 -7.83 29.61 15.53
N TYR A 55 -7.89 29.28 14.24
CA TYR A 55 -8.31 30.19 13.17
C TYR A 55 -9.78 30.56 13.35
N ASP A 56 -10.07 31.84 13.57
CA ASP A 56 -11.43 32.37 13.65
C ASP A 56 -11.45 33.85 13.25
N ARG A 57 -12.14 34.19 12.17
CA ARG A 57 -12.25 35.57 11.68
C ARG A 57 -13.39 36.36 12.32
N GLY A 58 -14.30 35.70 13.05
CA GLY A 58 -15.51 36.34 13.58
C GLY A 58 -16.27 37.14 12.51
N ASP A 59 -16.78 38.31 12.90
CA ASP A 59 -17.56 39.22 12.05
C ASP A 59 -16.72 40.22 11.23
N TRP A 60 -15.39 40.04 11.16
CA TRP A 60 -14.42 40.97 10.54
C TRP A 60 -14.84 41.44 9.14
N GLN A 61 -14.72 42.74 8.89
CA GLN A 61 -14.96 43.43 7.62
C GLN A 61 -13.66 43.94 6.98
N GLU A 62 -13.66 44.12 5.66
CA GLU A 62 -12.53 44.70 4.93
C GLU A 62 -12.41 46.19 5.25
N GLY A 63 -11.55 46.50 6.23
CA GLY A 63 -11.40 47.82 6.84
C GLY A 63 -11.00 47.75 8.33
N ASP A 64 -11.34 46.64 9.01
CA ASP A 64 -11.11 46.44 10.45
C ASP A 64 -9.64 46.14 10.82
N GLY A 65 -8.69 46.42 9.92
CA GLY A 65 -7.29 46.01 10.04
C GLY A 65 -7.07 44.53 9.70
N VAL A 66 -6.05 43.92 10.30
CA VAL A 66 -5.64 42.54 10.04
C VAL A 66 -6.48 41.56 10.86
N PHE A 67 -7.18 40.62 10.22
CA PHE A 67 -7.88 39.57 10.96
C PHE A 67 -6.88 38.66 11.71
N ASN A 68 -7.31 38.06 12.81
CA ASN A 68 -6.44 37.33 13.75
C ASN A 68 -5.30 38.17 14.39
N ALA A 69 -5.20 39.49 14.24
CA ALA A 69 -4.02 40.28 14.67
C ALA A 69 -3.51 39.98 16.10
N ALA A 70 -4.37 39.98 17.12
CA ALA A 70 -3.96 39.66 18.49
C ALA A 70 -3.46 38.21 18.65
N ALA A 71 -4.03 37.26 17.90
CA ALA A 71 -3.59 35.86 17.85
C ALA A 71 -2.25 35.72 17.10
N LEU A 72 -2.07 36.47 16.01
CA LEU A 72 -0.83 36.57 15.23
C LEU A 72 0.31 37.19 16.05
N ALA A 73 0.09 38.29 16.76
CA ALA A 73 1.09 38.92 17.62
C ALA A 73 1.53 37.96 18.75
N ALA A 74 0.56 37.36 19.46
CA ALA A 74 0.84 36.37 20.49
C ALA A 74 1.52 35.09 19.94
N TYR A 75 1.26 34.72 18.69
CA TYR A 75 1.93 33.59 18.02
C TYR A 75 3.36 33.92 17.61
N THR A 76 3.57 35.11 17.04
CA THR A 76 4.85 35.65 16.59
C THR A 76 5.88 35.64 17.72
N VAL A 77 5.49 36.08 18.92
CA VAL A 77 6.33 36.00 20.14
C VAL A 77 6.72 34.54 20.45
N ARG A 78 5.75 33.61 20.53
CA ARG A 78 6.02 32.19 20.86
C ARG A 78 6.89 31.47 19.83
N LEU A 79 6.79 31.86 18.55
CA LEU A 79 7.65 31.37 17.49
C LEU A 79 9.04 31.99 17.57
N ALA A 80 9.13 33.29 17.86
CA ALA A 80 10.39 33.99 18.04
C ALA A 80 11.20 33.43 19.20
N ASP A 81 10.59 33.19 20.37
CA ASP A 81 11.23 32.57 21.54
C ASP A 81 11.91 31.23 21.20
N ARG A 82 11.27 30.43 20.34
CA ARG A 82 11.78 29.13 19.90
C ARG A 82 12.93 29.28 18.92
N ILE A 83 12.78 30.12 17.89
CA ILE A 83 13.83 30.37 16.90
C ILE A 83 15.07 30.96 17.58
N GLU A 84 14.88 31.98 18.43
CA GLU A 84 15.93 32.62 19.22
C GLU A 84 16.71 31.62 20.07
N ARG A 85 16.03 30.73 20.80
CA ARG A 85 16.66 29.69 21.62
C ARG A 85 17.63 28.82 20.81
N HIS A 86 17.23 28.38 19.62
CA HIS A 86 18.07 27.54 18.77
C HIS A 86 19.20 28.34 18.10
N LEU A 87 18.96 29.59 17.70
CA LEU A 87 20.00 30.49 17.18
C LEU A 87 21.07 30.81 18.24
N ARG A 88 20.67 31.10 19.49
CA ARG A 88 21.59 31.32 20.62
C ARG A 88 22.36 30.06 21.02
N ALA A 89 21.79 28.87 20.82
CA ALA A 89 22.49 27.59 20.98
C ALA A 89 23.52 27.29 19.86
N GLY A 90 23.62 28.13 18.83
CA GLY A 90 24.51 27.92 17.68
C GLY A 90 24.01 26.87 16.69
N GLU A 91 22.78 26.39 16.87
CA GLU A 91 22.12 25.43 15.99
C GLU A 91 21.64 26.12 14.70
N PHE A 92 21.02 25.35 13.81
CA PHE A 92 20.52 25.80 12.52
C PHE A 92 19.03 25.44 12.42
N PRO A 93 18.11 26.38 12.68
CA PRO A 93 16.68 26.13 12.57
C PRO A 93 16.25 26.04 11.11
N VAL A 94 15.38 25.06 10.84
CA VAL A 94 14.57 24.93 9.62
C VAL A 94 13.11 24.94 10.08
N VAL A 95 12.35 25.95 9.68
CA VAL A 95 10.97 26.17 10.14
C VAL A 95 9.98 25.74 9.06
N LEU A 96 9.20 24.69 9.34
CA LEU A 96 8.09 24.26 8.49
C LEU A 96 6.86 25.08 8.88
N GLY A 97 6.57 26.13 8.10
CA GLY A 97 5.45 27.05 8.34
C GLY A 97 4.09 26.47 7.98
N GLY A 98 3.13 27.38 7.79
CA GLY A 98 1.93 27.13 7.00
C GLY A 98 1.69 28.31 6.07
N ASP A 99 1.25 29.46 6.61
CA ASP A 99 1.16 30.74 5.89
C ASP A 99 2.38 31.66 6.06
N CYS A 100 2.60 32.58 5.11
CA CYS A 100 3.76 33.47 5.08
C CYS A 100 3.97 34.28 6.37
N SER A 101 2.91 34.65 7.11
CA SER A 101 3.05 35.48 8.32
C SER A 101 3.89 34.84 9.45
N VAL A 102 4.21 33.53 9.38
CA VAL A 102 5.24 32.89 10.23
C VAL A 102 6.61 33.57 10.11
N GLN A 103 6.89 34.25 8.99
CA GLN A 103 8.07 35.06 8.74
C GLN A 103 8.28 36.08 9.87
N LEU A 104 7.21 36.69 10.39
CA LEU A 104 7.28 37.67 11.48
C LEU A 104 7.97 37.10 12.73
N GLY A 105 7.77 35.81 13.03
CA GLY A 105 8.43 35.13 14.14
C GLY A 105 9.94 35.00 13.95
N ALA A 106 10.39 34.78 12.71
CA ALA A 106 11.81 34.79 12.37
C ALA A 106 12.39 36.22 12.40
N SER A 107 11.67 37.20 11.85
CA SER A 107 12.04 38.62 11.89
C SER A 107 12.20 39.15 13.30
N LEU A 108 11.24 38.87 14.20
CA LEU A 108 11.31 39.27 15.60
C LEU A 108 12.48 38.58 16.33
N ALA A 109 12.66 37.26 16.16
CA ALA A 109 13.79 36.54 16.74
C ALA A 109 15.15 37.10 16.30
N MET A 110 15.31 37.42 15.03
CA MET A 110 16.53 38.05 14.51
C MET A 110 16.74 39.45 15.09
N ARG A 111 15.68 40.25 15.13
CA ARG A 111 15.71 41.63 15.64
C ARG A 111 16.07 41.71 17.13
N ARG A 112 15.69 40.72 17.93
CA ARG A 112 16.08 40.55 19.35
C ARG A 112 17.56 40.20 19.54
N ILE A 113 18.24 39.59 18.55
CA ILE A 113 19.61 39.08 18.72
C ILE A 113 20.68 39.82 17.89
N GLY A 114 20.32 40.62 16.89
CA GLY A 114 21.26 41.37 16.06
C GLY A 114 20.60 42.12 14.89
N ARG A 115 21.34 42.29 13.80
CA ARG A 115 20.83 42.82 12.51
C ARG A 115 21.03 41.77 11.42
N TYR A 116 19.93 41.39 10.76
CA TYR A 116 19.93 40.31 9.77
C TYR A 116 19.16 40.73 8.51
N GLY A 117 19.60 40.22 7.36
CA GLY A 117 18.86 40.38 6.10
C GLY A 117 17.75 39.35 5.91
N LEU A 118 16.85 39.64 4.96
CA LEU A 118 15.84 38.68 4.47
C LEU A 118 16.05 38.43 2.98
N ALA A 119 16.24 37.17 2.61
CA ALA A 119 15.98 36.66 1.27
C ALA A 119 14.56 36.09 1.24
N ALA A 120 13.63 36.80 0.61
CA ALA A 120 12.29 36.31 0.31
C ALA A 120 12.31 35.66 -1.08
N VAL A 121 11.96 34.37 -1.14
CA VAL A 121 11.92 33.58 -2.38
C VAL A 121 10.49 33.13 -2.58
N ASP A 122 9.77 33.85 -3.43
CA ASP A 122 8.31 33.94 -3.40
C ASP A 122 7.79 34.37 -4.78
N ALA A 123 6.61 33.94 -5.20
CA ALA A 123 5.99 34.43 -6.43
C ALA A 123 5.19 35.73 -6.21
N SER A 124 4.80 36.00 -4.96
CA SER A 124 4.24 37.25 -4.47
C SER A 124 5.35 38.19 -4.01
N HIS A 125 4.99 39.43 -3.66
CA HIS A 125 5.92 40.42 -3.11
C HIS A 125 5.63 40.74 -1.63
N ASP A 126 4.49 40.31 -1.11
CA ASP A 126 4.01 40.37 0.28
C ASP A 126 4.31 41.67 1.04
N PHE A 127 4.23 42.76 0.27
CA PHE A 127 4.52 44.13 0.67
C PHE A 127 3.27 45.02 0.56
N ARG A 128 2.07 44.46 0.61
CA ARG A 128 0.83 45.26 0.63
C ARG A 128 0.74 46.03 1.95
N HIS A 129 0.41 47.31 1.88
CA HIS A 129 0.17 48.17 3.05
C HIS A 129 -0.82 49.30 2.69
N PRO A 130 -1.37 50.03 3.68
CA PRO A 130 -2.36 51.12 3.45
C PRO A 130 -1.90 52.30 2.57
N GLY A 131 -0.67 52.26 2.04
CA GLY A 131 -0.10 53.28 1.14
C GLY A 131 -0.03 52.86 -0.32
N ASN A 132 -0.03 51.55 -0.62
CA ASN A 132 0.09 51.01 -1.97
C ASN A 132 -1.10 50.12 -2.39
N SER A 133 -1.87 49.57 -1.44
CA SER A 133 -2.98 48.67 -1.74
C SER A 133 -4.23 48.97 -0.92
N SER A 134 -5.39 48.91 -1.57
CA SER A 134 -6.71 48.90 -0.92
C SER A 134 -7.18 47.51 -0.49
N ARG A 135 -6.43 46.44 -0.82
CA ARG A 135 -6.77 45.05 -0.51
C ARG A 135 -5.83 44.48 0.56
N ILE A 136 -6.01 44.97 1.77
CA ILE A 136 -5.20 44.64 2.96
C ILE A 136 -6.01 43.88 4.02
N GLY A 137 -5.43 43.64 5.19
CA GLY A 137 -6.03 42.94 6.32
C GLY A 137 -5.75 41.44 6.39
N ALA A 138 -4.84 40.90 5.57
CA ALA A 138 -4.44 39.50 5.54
C ALA A 138 -2.92 39.38 5.66
N ALA A 139 -2.42 39.11 6.88
CA ALA A 139 -0.99 39.17 7.21
C ALA A 139 -0.09 38.34 6.31
N GLY A 140 -0.56 37.18 5.81
CA GLY A 140 0.17 36.28 4.91
C GLY A 140 0.15 36.75 3.45
N GLY A 141 0.18 38.06 3.23
CA GLY A 141 0.77 38.67 2.05
C GLY A 141 1.00 40.16 2.25
N GLU A 142 1.39 40.50 3.48
CA GLU A 142 1.66 41.82 4.04
C GLU A 142 2.88 41.75 5.00
N GLU A 143 3.46 40.58 5.26
CA GLU A 143 4.42 40.39 6.36
C GLU A 143 5.81 40.99 6.10
N VAL A 144 6.23 41.16 4.84
CA VAL A 144 7.42 42.00 4.55
C VAL A 144 7.13 43.47 4.78
N ALA A 145 5.92 43.95 4.47
CA ALA A 145 5.51 45.30 4.86
C ALA A 145 5.45 45.44 6.39
N LEU A 146 4.79 44.53 7.10
CA LEU A 146 4.69 44.53 8.56
C LEU A 146 6.08 44.44 9.21
N GLY A 147 6.95 43.57 8.70
CA GLY A 147 8.32 43.37 9.19
C GLY A 147 9.25 44.56 8.96
N THR A 148 9.04 45.32 7.88
CA THR A 148 9.69 46.63 7.63
C THR A 148 8.97 47.80 8.32
N GLY A 149 7.91 47.54 9.09
CA GLY A 149 7.23 48.55 9.90
C GLY A 149 6.15 49.34 9.16
N ARG A 150 5.47 48.75 8.18
CA ARG A 150 4.35 49.32 7.41
C ARG A 150 3.09 48.47 7.62
N GLY A 151 2.02 49.05 8.15
CA GLY A 151 0.78 48.34 8.50
C GLY A 151 0.38 48.54 9.96
N GLN A 152 -0.30 47.56 10.56
CA GLN A 152 -0.92 47.67 11.89
C GLN A 152 0.12 47.73 13.03
N GLU A 153 -0.12 48.54 14.06
CA GLU A 153 0.89 48.81 15.11
C GLU A 153 1.23 47.60 15.98
N ASP A 154 0.22 46.81 16.37
CA ASP A 154 0.37 45.60 17.19
C ASP A 154 1.09 44.43 16.48
N LEU A 155 1.25 44.52 15.15
CA LEU A 155 2.02 43.58 14.32
C LEU A 155 3.36 44.15 13.84
N THR A 156 3.46 45.47 13.62
CA THR A 156 4.70 46.15 13.19
C THR A 156 5.63 46.53 14.35
N ASN A 157 5.13 46.59 15.59
CA ASN A 157 5.85 47.12 16.76
C ASN A 157 5.77 46.22 18.01
N ILE A 158 5.69 44.90 17.81
CA ILE A 158 5.81 43.90 18.88
C ILE A 158 7.12 44.17 19.64
N GLU A 159 7.04 44.14 20.98
CA GLU A 159 8.14 44.43 21.91
C GLU A 159 8.81 45.81 21.75
N GLY A 160 8.21 46.74 20.99
CA GLY A 160 8.79 48.05 20.70
C GLY A 160 9.95 48.00 19.71
N LEU A 161 10.10 46.90 18.95
CA LEU A 161 11.29 46.61 18.15
C LEU A 161 11.23 47.12 16.69
N ARG A 162 10.20 47.90 16.31
CA ARG A 162 9.97 48.39 14.94
C ARG A 162 11.18 49.17 14.37
N PRO A 163 11.55 48.95 13.10
CA PRO A 163 11.17 47.82 12.25
C PRO A 163 12.03 46.59 12.58
N TYR A 164 11.52 45.38 12.29
CA TYR A 164 12.27 44.13 12.51
C TYR A 164 13.33 43.91 11.42
N LEU A 165 12.99 44.28 10.20
CA LEU A 165 13.85 44.28 9.01
C LEU A 165 14.00 45.71 8.53
N ARG A 166 15.14 46.07 7.94
CA ARG A 166 15.28 47.36 7.23
C ARG A 166 15.10 47.14 5.75
N ASP A 167 14.56 48.13 5.06
CA ASP A 167 14.37 48.11 3.61
C ASP A 167 15.70 47.76 2.89
N GLU A 168 16.83 48.38 3.30
CA GLU A 168 18.13 48.10 2.68
C GLU A 168 18.66 46.66 2.90
N ASP A 169 18.02 45.87 3.78
CA ASP A 169 18.39 44.50 4.15
C ASP A 169 17.45 43.42 3.56
N VAL A 170 16.41 43.78 2.79
CA VAL A 170 15.47 42.83 2.17
C VAL A 170 15.76 42.64 0.68
N ARG A 171 15.71 41.39 0.19
CA ARG A 171 15.87 41.02 -1.23
C ARG A 171 14.80 40.02 -1.64
N PHE A 172 14.18 40.23 -2.80
CA PHE A 172 13.14 39.35 -3.35
C PHE A 172 13.61 38.56 -4.57
N PHE A 173 13.16 37.31 -4.70
CA PHE A 173 13.53 36.40 -5.78
C PHE A 173 12.33 35.56 -6.25
N GLY A 174 11.97 35.68 -7.53
CA GLY A 174 10.93 34.87 -8.15
C GLY A 174 9.55 35.53 -8.24
N ILE A 175 9.41 36.82 -7.89
CA ILE A 175 8.14 37.56 -8.04
C ILE A 175 7.60 37.38 -9.46
N ARG A 176 6.30 37.10 -9.61
CA ARG A 176 5.66 36.95 -10.94
C ARG A 176 5.81 38.23 -11.75
N ASP A 177 6.07 38.07 -13.05
CA ASP A 177 6.20 39.21 -13.97
C ASP A 177 4.88 40.04 -14.10
N ALA A 178 3.76 39.54 -13.55
CA ALA A 178 2.50 40.26 -13.41
C ALA A 178 2.52 41.38 -12.34
N TYR A 179 3.41 41.31 -11.34
CA TYR A 179 3.61 42.34 -10.31
C TYR A 179 4.73 43.34 -10.69
N ALA A 180 5.04 43.47 -11.99
CA ALA A 180 6.15 44.31 -12.46
C ALA A 180 5.99 45.80 -12.11
N ASP A 181 4.76 46.30 -12.04
CA ASP A 181 4.46 47.70 -11.69
C ASP A 181 4.76 47.98 -10.20
N ASP A 182 4.54 47.00 -9.31
CA ASP A 182 4.79 47.13 -7.86
C ASP A 182 6.30 47.20 -7.53
N LEU A 183 7.17 46.67 -8.42
CA LEU A 183 8.63 46.69 -8.25
C LEU A 183 9.21 48.11 -8.20
N ALA A 184 8.50 49.11 -8.74
CA ALA A 184 8.94 50.51 -8.71
C ALA A 184 9.02 51.06 -7.27
N GLU A 185 8.08 50.68 -6.40
CA GLU A 185 8.12 51.07 -4.97
C GLU A 185 9.29 50.36 -4.26
N LEU A 186 9.42 49.04 -4.44
CA LEU A 186 10.50 48.25 -3.85
C LEU A 186 11.89 48.77 -4.25
N ALA A 187 12.07 49.13 -5.51
CA ALA A 187 13.29 49.76 -6.01
C ALA A 187 13.57 51.13 -5.35
N SER A 188 12.52 51.97 -5.18
CA SER A 188 12.64 53.28 -4.51
C SER A 188 13.05 53.15 -3.04
N LEU A 189 12.59 52.10 -2.36
CA LEU A 189 12.91 51.75 -0.98
C LEU A 189 14.26 51.04 -0.82
N LYS A 190 14.96 50.73 -1.93
CA LYS A 190 16.22 49.97 -1.96
C LYS A 190 16.06 48.51 -1.48
N MET A 191 14.94 47.89 -1.86
CA MET A 191 14.66 46.46 -1.71
C MET A 191 14.78 45.76 -3.09
N PRO A 192 16.00 45.41 -3.58
CA PRO A 192 16.16 44.74 -4.86
C PRO A 192 15.31 43.48 -5.01
N ALA A 193 14.63 43.40 -6.15
CA ALA A 193 13.76 42.30 -6.54
C ALA A 193 14.18 41.75 -7.92
N VAL A 194 14.07 40.43 -8.09
CA VAL A 194 14.28 39.74 -9.37
C VAL A 194 13.07 38.87 -9.67
N THR A 195 12.41 39.07 -10.82
CA THR A 195 11.20 38.32 -11.20
C THR A 195 11.48 36.89 -11.67
N VAL A 196 10.44 36.08 -11.90
CA VAL A 196 10.57 34.78 -12.59
C VAL A 196 11.26 34.95 -13.95
N GLY A 197 10.87 35.96 -14.74
CA GLY A 197 11.53 36.32 -16.00
C GLY A 197 13.01 36.63 -15.83
N GLY A 198 13.38 37.45 -14.84
CA GLY A 198 14.78 37.78 -14.52
C GLY A 198 15.59 36.54 -14.11
N VAL A 199 15.07 35.72 -13.19
CA VAL A 199 15.72 34.47 -12.74
C VAL A 199 15.87 33.45 -13.88
N ARG A 200 14.95 33.43 -14.85
CA ARG A 200 15.07 32.61 -16.08
C ARG A 200 16.12 33.16 -17.05
N ALA A 201 16.25 34.48 -17.18
CA ALA A 201 17.19 35.13 -18.11
C ALA A 201 18.64 35.09 -17.61
N GLU A 202 18.88 35.42 -16.33
CA GLU A 202 20.22 35.43 -15.71
C GLU A 202 20.64 34.05 -15.20
N GLY A 203 19.66 33.19 -14.86
CA GLY A 203 19.86 31.92 -14.20
C GLY A 203 19.99 32.04 -12.68
N ALA A 204 19.37 31.10 -11.96
CA ALA A 204 19.37 31.09 -10.50
C ALA A 204 20.77 31.01 -9.86
N GLY A 205 21.73 30.36 -10.52
CA GLY A 205 23.11 30.19 -10.03
C GLY A 205 23.94 31.49 -9.96
N PRO A 206 23.89 32.37 -10.98
CA PRO A 206 24.33 33.76 -10.87
C PRO A 206 23.57 34.58 -9.82
N VAL A 207 22.23 34.63 -9.89
CA VAL A 207 21.39 35.47 -8.99
C VAL A 207 21.65 35.16 -7.51
N ALA A 208 21.67 33.87 -7.13
CA ALA A 208 21.93 33.46 -5.75
C ALA A 208 23.34 33.84 -5.26
N ARG A 209 24.34 33.91 -6.14
CA ARG A 209 25.68 34.39 -5.76
C ARG A 209 25.70 35.89 -5.54
N ALA A 210 25.06 36.67 -6.42
CA ALA A 210 24.93 38.12 -6.23
C ALA A 210 24.20 38.45 -4.90
N ALA A 211 23.15 37.71 -4.58
CA ALA A 211 22.44 37.81 -3.30
C ALA A 211 23.35 37.51 -2.09
N VAL A 212 24.09 36.40 -2.11
CA VAL A 212 25.00 36.00 -1.02
C VAL A 212 26.14 37.01 -0.83
N GLU A 213 26.69 37.59 -1.90
CA GLU A 213 27.68 38.68 -1.79
C GLU A 213 27.05 39.97 -1.22
N ALA A 214 25.82 40.32 -1.61
CA ALA A 214 25.11 41.48 -1.08
C ALA A 214 24.83 41.36 0.44
N PHE A 215 24.53 40.15 0.94
CA PHE A 215 24.36 39.88 2.37
C PHE A 215 25.67 39.82 3.18
N ARG A 216 26.84 39.97 2.53
CA ARG A 216 28.13 40.21 3.22
C ARG A 216 28.39 41.70 3.50
N ALA A 217 27.41 42.57 3.29
CA ALA A 217 27.50 44.00 3.63
C ALA A 217 27.92 44.21 5.10
N PRO A 218 28.81 45.17 5.42
CA PRO A 218 29.25 45.42 6.78
C PRO A 218 28.09 45.75 7.74
N GLY A 219 27.99 44.98 8.82
CA GLY A 219 26.97 45.19 9.87
C GLY A 219 25.77 44.24 9.83
N LEU A 220 25.77 43.19 9.00
CA LEU A 220 24.84 42.07 9.10
C LEU A 220 25.48 40.86 9.83
N ASP A 221 24.75 40.29 10.79
CA ASP A 221 25.14 39.08 11.55
C ASP A 221 24.85 37.77 10.77
N GLY A 222 24.03 37.87 9.73
CA GLY A 222 23.59 36.81 8.83
C GLY A 222 22.35 37.21 8.02
N PHE A 223 21.65 36.24 7.47
CA PHE A 223 20.33 36.45 6.84
C PHE A 223 19.40 35.25 7.02
N TRP A 224 18.10 35.48 6.84
CA TRP A 224 17.07 34.43 6.77
C TRP A 224 16.68 34.17 5.32
N VAL A 225 16.35 32.91 5.01
CA VAL A 225 15.71 32.51 3.75
C VAL A 225 14.27 32.14 4.06
N HIS A 226 13.34 32.97 3.62
CA HIS A 226 11.93 32.60 3.51
C HIS A 226 11.69 32.09 2.09
N LEU A 227 11.05 30.93 1.97
CA LEU A 227 10.72 30.30 0.70
C LEU A 227 9.23 29.91 0.72
N ASP A 228 8.37 30.63 0.01
CA ASP A 228 7.10 30.03 -0.38
C ASP A 228 7.34 29.06 -1.54
N ALA A 229 6.57 27.99 -1.56
CA ALA A 229 6.60 26.98 -2.61
C ALA A 229 5.86 27.42 -3.88
N ASP A 230 5.04 28.48 -3.84
CA ASP A 230 4.31 29.02 -5.00
C ASP A 230 5.22 29.63 -6.08
N VAL A 231 6.48 29.94 -5.73
CA VAL A 231 7.56 30.35 -6.63
C VAL A 231 7.96 29.23 -7.61
N LEU A 232 7.54 27.99 -7.32
CA LEU A 232 7.70 26.83 -8.18
C LEU A 232 6.52 26.71 -9.16
N ASP A 233 6.81 26.31 -10.39
CA ASP A 233 5.79 25.99 -11.39
C ASP A 233 4.74 24.99 -10.84
N PRO A 234 3.42 25.19 -11.04
CA PRO A 234 2.40 24.25 -10.58
C PRO A 234 2.53 22.82 -11.12
N SER A 235 3.25 22.58 -12.22
CA SER A 235 3.63 21.22 -12.65
C SER A 235 4.70 20.56 -11.76
N VAL A 236 5.28 21.31 -10.84
CA VAL A 236 6.28 20.90 -9.83
C VAL A 236 5.70 21.00 -8.41
N MET A 237 4.91 22.04 -8.12
CA MET A 237 4.18 22.21 -6.85
C MET A 237 2.72 22.64 -7.10
N PRO A 238 1.80 21.71 -7.41
CA PRO A 238 0.40 22.05 -7.71
C PRO A 238 -0.42 22.45 -6.47
N ALA A 239 0.05 22.08 -5.28
CA ALA A 239 -0.66 22.30 -4.02
C ALA A 239 -0.11 23.54 -3.32
N VAL A 240 -0.61 24.71 -3.72
CA VAL A 240 -0.39 26.02 -3.07
C VAL A 240 -1.69 26.80 -3.11
N ASP A 241 -1.89 27.77 -2.21
CA ASP A 241 -3.17 28.46 -2.08
C ASP A 241 -3.43 29.51 -3.19
N SER A 242 -2.46 29.79 -4.08
CA SER A 242 -2.59 30.78 -5.18
C SER A 242 -1.81 30.41 -6.45
N PRO A 243 -2.05 29.23 -7.09
CA PRO A 243 -1.20 28.69 -8.17
C PRO A 243 -1.31 29.48 -9.49
N ASP A 244 -0.21 29.55 -10.25
CA ASP A 244 -0.12 30.24 -11.55
C ASP A 244 0.84 29.52 -12.52
N PRO A 245 0.42 29.21 -13.76
CA PRO A 245 1.19 28.41 -14.72
C PRO A 245 2.43 29.12 -15.32
N THR A 246 2.88 30.25 -14.76
CA THR A 246 4.05 30.99 -15.24
C THR A 246 5.34 30.79 -14.40
N ALA A 247 5.30 30.09 -13.25
CA ALA A 247 6.39 30.04 -12.26
C ALA A 247 7.59 29.10 -12.58
N CYS A 248 8.54 28.91 -11.65
CA CYS A 248 9.90 28.45 -11.97
C CYS A 248 10.06 26.92 -12.16
N CYS A 249 10.77 26.50 -13.22
CA CYS A 249 10.73 25.12 -13.73
C CYS A 249 11.79 24.14 -13.15
N ARG A 250 11.48 22.85 -13.30
CA ARG A 250 12.06 21.66 -12.61
C ARG A 250 13.59 21.49 -12.62
N THR A 251 14.32 22.14 -13.52
CA THR A 251 15.79 22.05 -13.64
C THR A 251 16.56 23.07 -12.79
N ASN A 252 15.99 24.24 -12.48
CA ASN A 252 16.74 25.35 -11.88
C ASN A 252 16.83 25.31 -10.35
N SER A 253 15.78 24.87 -9.65
CA SER A 253 15.66 24.97 -8.18
C SER A 253 16.82 24.29 -7.42
N ARG A 254 17.25 23.10 -7.85
CA ARG A 254 18.39 22.37 -7.26
C ARG A 254 19.70 23.16 -7.27
N SER A 255 19.90 24.07 -8.24
CA SER A 255 21.14 24.85 -8.35
C SER A 255 21.20 26.04 -7.40
N CYS A 256 20.04 26.59 -7.01
CA CYS A 256 19.91 27.72 -6.11
C CYS A 256 20.18 27.29 -4.65
N CYS A 257 19.42 26.30 -4.17
CA CYS A 257 19.49 25.85 -2.78
C CYS A 257 20.84 25.22 -2.42
N ALA A 258 21.47 24.48 -3.35
CA ALA A 258 22.72 23.76 -3.09
C ALA A 258 23.95 24.66 -2.86
N ARG A 259 23.91 25.95 -3.25
CA ARG A 259 25.08 26.84 -3.21
C ARG A 259 25.13 27.82 -2.04
N CYS A 260 24.04 27.99 -1.28
CA CYS A 260 24.00 28.83 -0.08
C CYS A 260 24.63 28.17 1.17
N SER A 261 25.00 26.88 1.06
CA SER A 261 25.42 26.00 2.16
C SER A 261 26.66 26.41 3.01
N PRO A 262 27.66 27.21 2.55
CA PRO A 262 28.82 27.55 3.39
C PRO A 262 28.64 28.75 4.34
N HIS A 263 27.47 29.42 4.35
CA HIS A 263 27.27 30.66 5.10
C HIS A 263 26.08 30.63 6.08
N ARG A 264 25.97 31.67 6.92
CA ARG A 264 25.04 31.76 8.07
C ARG A 264 23.62 32.13 7.61
N ALA A 265 22.93 31.18 6.97
CA ALA A 265 21.58 31.33 6.45
C ALA A 265 20.62 30.26 7.02
N ALA A 266 19.61 30.67 7.79
CA ALA A 266 18.55 29.78 8.31
C ALA A 266 17.31 29.81 7.39
N TRP A 267 16.42 28.81 7.49
CA TRP A 267 15.40 28.52 6.48
C TRP A 267 13.98 28.45 7.06
N ALA A 268 12.99 28.96 6.32
CA ALA A 268 11.55 28.69 6.52
C ALA A 268 10.86 28.33 5.20
N SER A 269 9.81 27.49 5.26
CA SER A 269 9.01 27.09 4.08
C SER A 269 7.49 27.05 4.33
N THR A 270 6.71 27.46 3.32
CA THR A 270 5.23 27.50 3.19
C THR A 270 4.87 27.04 1.75
N SER A 271 3.69 26.56 1.30
CA SER A 271 2.42 26.02 1.87
C SER A 271 2.26 24.51 1.43
N PRO A 272 1.17 23.76 1.77
CA PRO A 272 0.16 23.48 0.74
C PRO A 272 -1.29 23.36 1.28
N SER A 273 -2.29 23.53 0.39
CA SER A 273 -3.66 23.05 0.63
C SER A 273 -4.33 22.48 -0.63
N THR A 274 -5.47 21.82 -0.46
CA THR A 274 -6.29 21.26 -1.54
C THR A 274 -7.78 21.43 -1.26
N THR A 275 -8.54 21.97 -2.23
CA THR A 275 -9.99 21.76 -2.37
C THR A 275 -10.43 22.14 -3.79
N PRO A 276 -11.15 21.29 -4.56
CA PRO A 276 -11.46 21.57 -5.96
C PRO A 276 -12.85 22.20 -6.14
N THR A 277 -12.95 23.34 -6.83
CA THR A 277 -14.22 23.77 -7.49
C THR A 277 -14.02 24.90 -8.53
N SER A 278 -13.82 24.54 -9.79
CA SER A 278 -14.46 25.26 -10.92
C SER A 278 -14.34 24.45 -12.21
N THR A 279 -15.43 24.38 -12.99
CA THR A 279 -15.48 23.72 -14.30
C THR A 279 -15.52 24.76 -15.42
N PRO A 280 -14.48 24.85 -16.28
CA PRO A 280 -14.56 25.64 -17.49
C PRO A 280 -15.43 24.91 -18.53
N ARG A 281 -16.52 25.54 -18.97
CA ARG A 281 -17.17 25.16 -20.24
C ARG A 281 -16.23 25.50 -21.40
N ALA A 282 -16.16 24.63 -22.41
CA ALA A 282 -15.44 24.92 -23.64
C ALA A 282 -16.04 26.12 -24.41
N PRO A 283 -15.18 26.86 -25.11
CA PRO A 283 -15.53 27.25 -26.48
C PRO A 283 -14.41 26.98 -27.50
N ARG A 284 -14.75 26.19 -28.51
CA ARG A 284 -14.40 26.30 -29.95
C ARG A 284 -12.94 26.64 -30.36
N GLU A 285 -12.36 25.66 -31.06
CA GLU A 285 -11.27 25.69 -32.05
C GLU A 285 -11.29 26.86 -33.09
N PRO A 286 -10.28 27.00 -33.99
CA PRO A 286 -8.81 26.88 -33.80
C PRO A 286 -8.02 27.98 -34.57
N CYS A 287 -6.68 27.98 -34.46
CA CYS A 287 -5.82 28.48 -35.55
C CYS A 287 -4.46 27.75 -35.60
N TRP A 288 -3.88 27.59 -36.82
CA TRP A 288 -2.79 26.65 -37.09
C TRP A 288 -1.59 27.30 -37.81
N ARG A 289 -0.35 26.89 -37.46
CA ARG A 289 0.85 26.90 -38.33
C ARG A 289 1.78 25.71 -37.95
N THR A 290 1.58 24.52 -38.53
CA THR A 290 2.20 24.00 -39.78
C THR A 290 3.69 23.62 -39.69
N TRP A 291 3.97 22.31 -39.77
CA TRP A 291 4.97 21.67 -40.65
C TRP A 291 4.39 20.31 -41.11
N SER A 292 4.93 19.71 -42.18
CA SER A 292 4.14 18.87 -43.11
C SER A 292 4.78 17.54 -43.55
N TRP A 293 3.93 16.55 -43.88
CA TRP A 293 4.25 15.32 -44.61
C TRP A 293 3.30 15.14 -45.83
N PRO A 294 3.61 14.28 -46.83
CA PRO A 294 3.03 14.38 -48.18
C PRO A 294 1.59 13.83 -48.32
N PRO A 295 0.86 14.19 -49.40
CA PRO A 295 -0.60 14.12 -49.43
C PRO A 295 -1.19 12.82 -50.00
N LEU A 296 -2.29 12.38 -49.38
CA LEU A 296 -3.31 11.54 -50.04
C LEU A 296 -4.25 12.43 -50.88
N ARG A 297 -4.70 11.94 -52.05
CA ARG A 297 -5.69 12.63 -52.89
C ARG A 297 -7.08 12.02 -52.75
N ASN A 298 -8.04 12.92 -52.48
CA ASN A 298 -9.50 12.92 -52.59
C ASN A 298 -10.26 11.59 -52.90
N PRO A 299 -11.38 11.32 -52.19
CA PRO A 299 -12.28 10.23 -52.54
C PRO A 299 -13.19 10.59 -53.73
N ASP A 300 -13.58 9.59 -54.52
CA ASP A 300 -14.91 9.48 -55.14
C ASP A 300 -15.09 8.13 -55.87
N ARG A 301 -15.77 7.17 -55.22
CA ARG A 301 -16.50 6.03 -55.84
C ARG A 301 -17.15 5.14 -54.77
N PRO A 302 -18.42 4.72 -54.93
CA PRO A 302 -18.99 3.66 -54.12
C PRO A 302 -18.42 2.30 -54.58
N VAL A 303 -18.00 1.47 -53.63
CA VAL A 303 -17.52 0.10 -53.85
C VAL A 303 -18.30 -0.83 -52.90
N PRO A 304 -18.84 -1.98 -53.36
CA PRO A 304 -20.01 -2.58 -52.73
C PRO A 304 -19.72 -3.53 -51.58
N TRP A 305 -20.74 -3.76 -50.75
CA TRP A 305 -20.85 -4.87 -49.82
C TRP A 305 -20.63 -6.23 -50.54
N PRO A 306 -19.69 -7.08 -50.07
CA PRO A 306 -19.60 -8.45 -50.54
C PRO A 306 -20.80 -9.26 -50.04
N THR A 307 -21.69 -9.67 -50.95
CA THR A 307 -22.79 -10.58 -50.64
C THR A 307 -22.28 -11.98 -50.27
N ARG A 308 -23.03 -12.67 -49.40
CA ARG A 308 -22.81 -14.06 -48.93
C ARG A 308 -22.05 -14.98 -49.89
N ARG A 309 -21.04 -15.68 -49.34
CA ARG A 309 -20.72 -17.07 -49.69
C ARG A 309 -20.97 -17.96 -48.48
N THR A 310 -21.34 -19.21 -48.73
CA THR A 310 -21.66 -20.25 -47.73
C THR A 310 -21.50 -21.63 -48.38
N PRO A 311 -21.28 -22.73 -47.63
CA PRO A 311 -20.95 -22.83 -46.20
C PRO A 311 -19.65 -23.62 -45.90
N GLY A 312 -19.17 -23.53 -44.66
CA GLY A 312 -18.09 -24.34 -44.10
C GLY A 312 -16.70 -23.71 -44.20
N SER A 313 -15.83 -23.82 -43.19
CA SER A 313 -16.02 -24.44 -41.86
C SER A 313 -16.42 -23.40 -40.80
N MET A 314 -17.34 -23.77 -39.92
CA MET A 314 -17.57 -23.07 -38.65
C MET A 314 -16.93 -23.94 -37.58
N VAL A 315 -15.80 -23.52 -37.03
CA VAL A 315 -15.13 -24.19 -35.91
C VAL A 315 -14.78 -23.10 -34.89
N ILE A 316 -15.21 -23.29 -33.65
CA ILE A 316 -14.95 -22.40 -32.51
C ILE A 316 -14.56 -23.34 -31.38
N VAL A 317 -13.34 -23.18 -30.84
CA VAL A 317 -12.62 -24.32 -30.23
C VAL A 317 -12.35 -24.15 -28.73
N THR A 318 -12.52 -22.95 -28.16
CA THR A 318 -12.73 -22.83 -26.69
C THR A 318 -14.21 -22.96 -26.37
N GLU A 319 -14.61 -23.99 -25.63
CA GLU A 319 -15.88 -24.04 -24.90
C GLU A 319 -15.68 -23.50 -23.47
N ILE A 320 -16.56 -22.59 -23.03
CA ILE A 320 -16.65 -22.17 -21.62
C ILE A 320 -18.01 -22.60 -21.07
N ARG A 321 -18.05 -23.31 -19.93
CA ARG A 321 -19.30 -23.73 -19.29
C ARG A 321 -19.25 -23.65 -17.76
N ARG A 322 -20.43 -23.54 -17.14
CA ARG A 322 -20.59 -23.60 -15.67
C ARG A 322 -20.74 -25.06 -15.23
N GLU A 323 -19.96 -25.47 -14.24
CA GLU A 323 -20.06 -26.78 -13.60
C GLU A 323 -20.18 -26.63 -12.06
N VAL A 324 -20.46 -27.74 -11.39
CA VAL A 324 -20.44 -27.85 -9.93
C VAL A 324 -19.56 -29.03 -9.57
N ILE A 325 -18.44 -28.77 -8.89
CA ILE A 325 -17.61 -29.83 -8.33
C ILE A 325 -18.04 -30.10 -6.89
N THR A 326 -18.18 -31.37 -6.50
CA THR A 326 -18.48 -31.75 -5.13
C THR A 326 -17.25 -32.41 -4.53
N LEU A 327 -16.76 -31.87 -3.41
CA LEU A 327 -15.57 -32.37 -2.72
C LEU A 327 -15.65 -32.15 -1.19
N PRO A 328 -14.86 -32.87 -0.37
CA PRO A 328 -14.86 -32.68 1.08
C PRO A 328 -14.27 -31.31 1.44
N ALA A 329 -15.10 -30.43 2.01
CA ALA A 329 -14.76 -29.04 2.26
C ALA A 329 -15.03 -28.64 3.72
N ALA A 330 -14.00 -28.10 4.36
CA ALA A 330 -14.14 -27.35 5.60
C ALA A 330 -14.94 -26.06 5.35
N GLN A 331 -15.66 -25.59 6.37
CA GLN A 331 -16.29 -24.27 6.31
C GLN A 331 -15.24 -23.18 6.52
N LEU A 332 -15.33 -22.08 5.75
CA LEU A 332 -14.47 -20.91 5.92
C LEU A 332 -14.79 -20.15 7.24
N GLY A 333 -16.01 -20.30 7.75
CA GLY A 333 -16.50 -19.58 8.93
C GLY A 333 -16.64 -18.07 8.69
N PRO A 334 -16.92 -17.30 9.75
CA PRO A 334 -16.97 -15.84 9.67
C PRO A 334 -15.57 -15.23 9.63
N ASP A 335 -15.47 -14.10 8.93
CA ASP A 335 -14.31 -13.21 9.00
C ASP A 335 -14.23 -12.55 10.39
N ASN A 336 -13.01 -12.32 10.87
CA ASN A 336 -12.75 -11.66 12.14
C ASN A 336 -13.28 -10.21 12.11
N PRO A 337 -14.17 -9.80 13.03
CA PRO A 337 -14.75 -8.46 13.01
C PRO A 337 -13.81 -7.37 13.55
N LEU A 338 -12.66 -7.74 14.14
CA LEU A 338 -11.71 -6.76 14.67
C LEU A 338 -10.75 -6.27 13.57
N PRO A 339 -10.43 -4.96 13.52
CA PRO A 339 -9.45 -4.45 12.57
C PRO A 339 -8.04 -4.98 12.92
N PRO A 340 -7.24 -5.45 11.94
CA PRO A 340 -5.86 -5.87 12.15
C PRO A 340 -4.94 -4.66 12.36
N LEU A 341 -4.92 -4.17 13.61
CA LEU A 341 -4.14 -3.01 14.05
C LEU A 341 -2.66 -3.33 14.32
N ARG A 342 -2.36 -4.56 14.80
CA ARG A 342 -0.98 -4.98 15.03
C ARG A 342 -0.20 -5.07 13.70
N PRO A 343 1.13 -4.82 13.70
CA PRO A 343 1.98 -4.94 12.52
C PRO A 343 1.93 -6.34 11.90
N LEU A 344 2.19 -6.41 10.60
CA LEU A 344 2.51 -7.68 9.96
C LEU A 344 3.86 -8.20 10.45
N ASP A 345 3.89 -9.45 10.90
CA ASP A 345 5.09 -10.16 11.32
C ASP A 345 6.16 -10.21 10.22
N GLU A 346 7.41 -10.20 10.64
CA GLU A 346 8.57 -9.81 9.85
C GLU A 346 9.28 -11.00 9.19
N THR A 347 8.55 -12.11 8.95
CA THR A 347 9.09 -13.39 8.44
C THR A 347 9.86 -13.27 7.13
N HIS A 348 9.58 -12.24 6.34
CA HIS A 348 10.13 -12.00 5.01
C HIS A 348 11.10 -10.80 4.92
N ARG A 349 11.59 -10.25 6.04
CA ARG A 349 12.55 -9.15 6.00
C ARG A 349 13.98 -9.63 5.72
N VAL A 350 14.65 -8.94 4.80
CA VAL A 350 16.08 -9.08 4.50
C VAL A 350 16.88 -8.11 5.36
N GLU A 351 17.88 -8.63 6.09
CA GLU A 351 18.78 -7.82 6.92
C GLU A 351 19.81 -7.03 6.09
N ASP A 352 20.24 -5.87 6.59
CA ASP A 352 21.15 -4.97 5.87
C ASP A 352 22.49 -5.62 5.49
N ARG A 353 22.97 -6.59 6.28
CA ARG A 353 24.25 -7.30 6.02
C ARG A 353 24.25 -8.13 4.74
N ASP A 354 23.09 -8.61 4.29
CA ASP A 354 23.00 -9.45 3.08
C ASP A 354 22.84 -8.63 1.79
N ARG A 355 22.60 -7.31 1.91
CA ARG A 355 22.37 -6.41 0.77
C ARG A 355 23.63 -6.12 -0.06
N GLY A 356 24.82 -6.51 0.41
CA GLY A 356 26.11 -6.14 -0.19
C GLY A 356 26.29 -6.61 -1.65
N ASP A 357 25.88 -7.85 -1.94
CA ASP A 357 26.03 -8.48 -3.27
C ASP A 357 24.77 -8.36 -4.15
N MET A 358 23.74 -7.63 -3.69
CA MET A 358 22.45 -7.53 -4.37
C MET A 358 22.47 -6.53 -5.53
N PRO A 359 21.83 -6.84 -6.68
CA PRO A 359 21.62 -5.89 -7.76
C PRO A 359 20.91 -4.61 -7.30
N ARG A 360 21.37 -3.44 -7.76
CA ARG A 360 20.86 -2.13 -7.32
C ARG A 360 19.40 -1.85 -7.68
N ASP A 361 18.84 -2.56 -8.66
CA ASP A 361 17.42 -2.53 -8.98
C ASP A 361 16.60 -3.33 -7.95
N MET A 362 17.02 -4.56 -7.68
CA MET A 362 16.44 -5.45 -6.65
C MET A 362 16.45 -4.80 -5.27
N ALA A 363 17.60 -4.28 -4.83
CA ALA A 363 17.72 -3.62 -3.52
C ALA A 363 16.75 -2.44 -3.33
N ARG A 364 16.40 -1.72 -4.41
CA ARG A 364 15.38 -0.65 -4.35
C ARG A 364 13.95 -1.16 -4.37
N GLN A 365 13.69 -2.31 -5.02
CA GLN A 365 12.36 -2.92 -5.07
C GLN A 365 12.01 -3.67 -3.77
N LEU A 366 13.00 -4.18 -3.03
CA LEU A 366 12.82 -4.69 -1.65
C LEU A 366 12.28 -3.60 -0.71
N ASP A 367 12.87 -2.40 -0.75
CA ASP A 367 12.47 -1.27 0.10
C ASP A 367 11.24 -0.50 -0.41
N TYR A 368 10.66 -0.87 -1.56
CA TYR A 368 9.60 -0.08 -2.21
C TYR A 368 8.22 -0.31 -1.57
N GLU A 369 7.97 0.45 -0.50
CA GLU A 369 6.70 0.46 0.24
C GLU A 369 6.20 -0.93 0.68
N PRO A 370 7.03 -1.73 1.38
CA PRO A 370 6.61 -3.02 1.92
C PRO A 370 5.40 -2.89 2.84
N LEU A 371 4.48 -3.85 2.75
CA LEU A 371 3.20 -3.82 3.45
C LEU A 371 3.40 -3.86 4.98
N ARG A 372 2.67 -3.01 5.73
CA ARG A 372 2.82 -2.84 7.19
C ARG A 372 1.59 -3.27 8.01
N SER A 373 0.44 -3.38 7.36
CA SER A 373 -0.85 -3.70 7.97
C SER A 373 -1.72 -4.43 6.94
N LEU A 374 -2.65 -5.26 7.41
CA LEU A 374 -3.63 -5.96 6.59
C LEU A 374 -4.87 -5.08 6.26
N LEU A 375 -5.03 -3.93 6.92
CA LEU A 375 -6.13 -2.99 6.63
C LEU A 375 -6.09 -2.53 5.17
N PRO A 376 -7.24 -2.40 4.48
CA PRO A 376 -8.61 -2.45 5.01
C PRO A 376 -9.22 -3.86 5.15
N VAL A 377 -8.47 -4.92 4.84
CA VAL A 377 -8.97 -6.32 4.80
C VAL A 377 -9.08 -6.91 6.22
N ARG A 378 -10.08 -7.77 6.44
CA ARG A 378 -10.26 -8.54 7.69
C ARG A 378 -9.32 -9.75 7.76
N VAL A 379 -8.98 -10.18 8.97
CA VAL A 379 -8.42 -11.52 9.20
C VAL A 379 -9.51 -12.57 8.98
N ARG A 380 -9.14 -13.73 8.47
CA ARG A 380 -9.99 -14.90 8.24
C ARG A 380 -9.47 -16.05 9.10
N ASP A 381 -10.03 -16.20 10.30
CA ASP A 381 -9.63 -17.20 11.31
C ASP A 381 -10.82 -18.03 11.82
N GLY A 382 -11.99 -17.92 11.19
CA GLY A 382 -13.22 -18.60 11.58
C GLY A 382 -13.33 -20.07 11.15
N TYR A 383 -12.40 -20.58 10.33
CA TYR A 383 -12.54 -21.89 9.68
C TYR A 383 -12.21 -23.08 10.57
N GLY A 384 -12.84 -24.21 10.27
CA GLY A 384 -12.68 -25.48 11.01
C GLY A 384 -11.84 -26.53 10.27
N ARG A 385 -11.79 -27.73 10.85
CA ARG A 385 -11.17 -28.93 10.25
C ARG A 385 -12.17 -30.02 9.86
N THR A 386 -13.42 -29.92 10.32
CA THR A 386 -14.52 -30.79 9.90
C THR A 386 -14.85 -30.55 8.42
N ARG A 387 -14.56 -31.56 7.58
CA ARG A 387 -14.87 -31.57 6.14
C ARG A 387 -16.19 -32.30 5.89
N GLU A 388 -17.05 -31.71 5.06
CA GLU A 388 -18.28 -32.34 4.57
C GLU A 388 -18.31 -32.22 3.04
N PRO A 389 -19.00 -33.09 2.29
CA PRO A 389 -19.17 -32.90 0.84
C PRO A 389 -19.90 -31.58 0.55
N ARG A 390 -19.25 -30.65 -0.18
CA ARG A 390 -19.87 -29.39 -0.59
C ARG A 390 -19.77 -29.16 -2.09
N ALA A 391 -20.83 -28.61 -2.65
CA ALA A 391 -20.92 -28.15 -4.02
C ALA A 391 -20.22 -26.79 -4.18
N LEU A 392 -19.11 -26.76 -4.91
CA LEU A 392 -18.40 -25.54 -5.30
C LEU A 392 -18.73 -25.20 -6.76
N LYS A 393 -19.03 -23.93 -7.04
CA LYS A 393 -19.25 -23.45 -8.40
C LYS A 393 -17.92 -23.37 -9.15
N ALA A 394 -17.85 -24.03 -10.30
CA ALA A 394 -16.69 -24.04 -11.17
C ALA A 394 -17.04 -23.49 -12.57
N LEU A 395 -16.04 -22.99 -13.26
CA LEU A 395 -16.10 -22.65 -14.68
C LEU A 395 -15.07 -23.53 -15.39
N VAL A 396 -15.50 -24.32 -16.37
CA VAL A 396 -14.60 -25.15 -17.17
C VAL A 396 -14.36 -24.48 -18.51
N ILE A 397 -13.09 -24.43 -18.90
CA ILE A 397 -12.60 -23.96 -20.20
C ILE A 397 -11.99 -25.18 -20.90
N GLU A 398 -12.39 -25.49 -22.12
CA GLU A 398 -12.01 -26.73 -22.79
C GLU A 398 -11.81 -26.55 -24.31
N ASN A 399 -10.82 -27.23 -24.87
CA ASN A 399 -10.67 -27.50 -26.30
C ASN A 399 -10.45 -29.00 -26.53
N ASP A 400 -10.04 -29.41 -27.73
CA ASP A 400 -9.74 -30.81 -28.07
C ASP A 400 -8.47 -31.38 -27.39
N ARG A 401 -7.71 -30.54 -26.67
CA ARG A 401 -6.36 -30.82 -26.15
C ARG A 401 -6.23 -30.68 -24.63
N LEU A 402 -6.95 -29.72 -24.03
CA LEU A 402 -6.85 -29.32 -22.64
C LEU A 402 -8.24 -29.04 -22.04
N ARG A 403 -8.36 -29.32 -20.74
CA ARG A 403 -9.48 -28.88 -19.90
C ARG A 403 -8.95 -28.20 -18.64
N ALA A 404 -9.26 -26.91 -18.47
CA ALA A 404 -8.96 -26.14 -17.27
C ALA A 404 -10.21 -25.96 -16.40
N THR A 405 -10.11 -26.20 -15.09
CA THR A 405 -11.22 -25.99 -14.13
C THR A 405 -10.92 -24.82 -13.22
N VAL A 406 -11.73 -23.77 -13.28
CA VAL A 406 -11.54 -22.49 -12.58
C VAL A 406 -12.56 -22.33 -11.45
N LEU A 407 -12.12 -21.86 -10.28
CA LEU A 407 -12.97 -21.64 -9.11
C LEU A 407 -13.16 -20.13 -8.85
N PRO A 408 -14.15 -19.46 -9.50
CA PRO A 408 -14.34 -18.01 -9.36
C PRO A 408 -14.73 -17.59 -7.94
N GLY A 409 -15.24 -18.50 -7.09
CA GLY A 409 -15.52 -18.23 -5.68
C GLY A 409 -14.30 -18.32 -4.75
N LEU A 410 -13.15 -18.78 -5.25
CA LEU A 410 -11.92 -19.04 -4.50
C LEU A 410 -10.71 -18.51 -5.29
N GLY A 411 -10.55 -17.18 -5.29
CA GLY A 411 -9.44 -16.48 -5.94
C GLY A 411 -9.41 -16.55 -7.46
N GLY A 412 -10.42 -17.14 -8.11
CA GLY A 412 -10.36 -17.47 -9.54
C GLY A 412 -9.30 -18.53 -9.86
N ARG A 413 -8.94 -19.37 -8.88
CA ARG A 413 -7.84 -20.33 -8.99
C ARG A 413 -8.14 -21.40 -10.04
N ILE A 414 -7.16 -21.77 -10.85
CA ILE A 414 -7.26 -22.96 -11.73
C ILE A 414 -6.96 -24.19 -10.87
N ALA A 415 -7.98 -24.98 -10.51
CA ALA A 415 -7.86 -26.12 -9.61
C ALA A 415 -7.45 -27.45 -10.31
N SER A 416 -7.46 -27.48 -11.64
CA SER A 416 -7.16 -28.66 -12.46
C SER A 416 -6.86 -28.22 -13.90
N LEU A 417 -5.84 -28.82 -14.54
CA LEU A 417 -5.46 -28.60 -15.93
C LEU A 417 -5.10 -29.95 -16.56
N VAL A 418 -6.07 -30.59 -17.20
CA VAL A 418 -5.94 -31.93 -17.77
C VAL A 418 -5.61 -31.86 -19.25
N HIS A 419 -4.51 -32.49 -19.66
CA HIS A 419 -4.16 -32.73 -21.06
C HIS A 419 -4.92 -33.97 -21.58
N LEU A 420 -5.95 -33.72 -22.39
CA LEU A 420 -6.91 -34.71 -22.85
C LEU A 420 -6.29 -35.85 -23.68
N PRO A 421 -5.33 -35.62 -24.62
CA PRO A 421 -4.70 -36.67 -25.41
C PRO A 421 -3.93 -37.72 -24.61
N THR A 422 -3.48 -37.41 -23.39
CA THR A 422 -2.79 -38.35 -22.49
C THR A 422 -3.55 -38.66 -21.20
N GLY A 423 -4.72 -38.03 -21.00
CA GLY A 423 -5.50 -38.11 -19.75
C GLY A 423 -4.79 -37.57 -18.50
N ARG A 424 -3.66 -36.87 -18.64
CA ARG A 424 -2.82 -36.44 -17.53
C ARG A 424 -3.29 -35.10 -16.94
N GLU A 425 -3.54 -35.08 -15.64
CA GLU A 425 -3.55 -33.86 -14.83
C GLU A 425 -2.12 -33.28 -14.74
N LEU A 426 -1.94 -32.01 -15.08
CA LEU A 426 -0.63 -31.34 -15.10
C LEU A 426 -0.28 -30.63 -13.78
N LEU A 427 -1.25 -30.49 -12.86
CA LEU A 427 -1.11 -29.78 -11.58
C LEU A 427 -1.18 -30.73 -10.38
N TYR A 428 -0.66 -30.31 -9.23
CA TYR A 428 -1.10 -30.90 -7.97
C TYR A 428 -2.51 -30.42 -7.66
N ARG A 429 -3.48 -31.34 -7.77
CA ARG A 429 -4.88 -31.09 -7.44
C ARG A 429 -5.19 -31.61 -6.05
N ASN A 430 -5.41 -30.68 -5.11
CA ASN A 430 -5.90 -31.03 -3.78
C ASN A 430 -7.34 -31.59 -3.88
N PRO A 431 -7.64 -32.80 -3.35
CA PRO A 431 -8.98 -33.39 -3.38
C PRO A 431 -9.93 -32.74 -2.36
N VAL A 432 -9.43 -31.98 -1.38
CA VAL A 432 -10.22 -31.34 -0.33
C VAL A 432 -10.09 -29.81 -0.38
N PHE A 433 -11.08 -29.10 0.17
CA PHE A 433 -10.95 -27.68 0.49
C PHE A 433 -10.71 -27.52 1.99
N GLN A 434 -9.49 -27.17 2.37
CA GLN A 434 -9.03 -27.11 3.76
C GLN A 434 -8.19 -25.84 4.00
N PRO A 435 -8.81 -24.75 4.47
CA PRO A 435 -8.09 -23.51 4.73
C PRO A 435 -7.03 -23.63 5.84
N ALA A 436 -5.95 -22.87 5.69
CA ALA A 436 -4.83 -22.73 6.62
C ALA A 436 -4.20 -21.32 6.52
N ASN A 437 -3.41 -20.95 7.53
CA ASN A 437 -2.94 -19.58 7.76
C ASN A 437 -1.61 -19.29 7.06
N PHE A 438 -1.71 -19.20 5.72
CA PHE A 438 -0.64 -18.87 4.76
C PHE A 438 -0.94 -17.62 3.90
N ALA A 439 -2.22 -17.26 3.71
CA ALA A 439 -2.59 -16.00 3.06
C ALA A 439 -2.28 -14.79 3.96
N LEU A 440 -2.10 -13.62 3.35
CA LEU A 440 -1.94 -12.34 4.06
C LEU A 440 -3.10 -12.07 5.04
N ASN A 441 -4.32 -12.54 4.75
CA ASN A 441 -5.46 -12.49 5.67
C ASN A 441 -5.72 -13.78 6.46
N GLY A 442 -4.90 -14.81 6.31
CA GLY A 442 -4.98 -16.05 7.09
C GLY A 442 -5.85 -17.16 6.51
N ALA A 443 -6.50 -17.02 5.35
CA ALA A 443 -7.23 -18.12 4.72
C ALA A 443 -6.71 -18.47 3.32
N TRP A 444 -5.93 -19.55 3.24
CA TRP A 444 -5.38 -20.12 2.01
C TRP A 444 -5.57 -21.64 1.96
N TYR A 445 -5.57 -22.24 0.77
CA TYR A 445 -5.59 -23.70 0.57
C TYR A 445 -4.57 -24.10 -0.50
N SER A 446 -4.13 -25.35 -0.56
CA SER A 446 -3.10 -25.80 -1.51
C SER A 446 -3.66 -26.33 -2.84
N GLY A 447 -2.79 -26.46 -3.85
CA GLY A 447 -3.10 -27.05 -5.15
C GLY A 447 -3.58 -26.05 -6.21
N GLY A 448 -3.35 -26.36 -7.49
CA GLY A 448 -3.75 -25.53 -8.64
C GLY A 448 -2.80 -24.38 -9.01
N ILE A 449 -3.29 -23.42 -9.81
CA ILE A 449 -2.62 -22.17 -10.20
C ILE A 449 -3.31 -20.97 -9.54
N GLU A 450 -2.58 -20.24 -8.69
CA GLU A 450 -3.02 -19.09 -7.90
C GLU A 450 -2.42 -17.76 -8.39
N TRP A 451 -3.23 -16.70 -8.31
CA TRP A 451 -2.93 -15.35 -8.77
C TRP A 451 -2.52 -14.43 -7.60
N ASN A 452 -1.27 -14.46 -7.17
CA ASN A 452 -0.84 -13.71 -5.98
C ASN A 452 -0.53 -12.24 -6.29
N ILE A 453 -1.55 -11.39 -6.13
CA ILE A 453 -1.49 -9.92 -6.24
C ILE A 453 -1.52 -9.22 -4.86
N GLY A 454 -0.89 -8.05 -4.77
CA GLY A 454 -0.98 -7.11 -3.64
C GLY A 454 0.35 -6.90 -2.91
N ALA A 455 0.85 -7.92 -2.23
CA ALA A 455 2.13 -7.88 -1.54
C ALA A 455 2.75 -9.28 -1.37
N THR A 456 4.01 -9.32 -0.96
CA THR A 456 4.77 -10.53 -0.58
C THR A 456 3.95 -11.54 0.21
N GLY A 457 3.85 -12.77 -0.32
CA GLY A 457 3.08 -13.88 0.24
C GLY A 457 1.86 -14.27 -0.62
N HIS A 458 1.00 -15.13 -0.08
CA HIS A 458 -0.25 -15.52 -0.74
C HIS A 458 -1.32 -14.44 -0.55
N THR A 459 -2.08 -14.12 -1.61
CA THR A 459 -2.96 -12.96 -1.67
C THR A 459 -4.15 -13.05 -0.70
N THR A 460 -4.74 -11.90 -0.35
CA THR A 460 -5.99 -11.86 0.44
C THR A 460 -7.18 -12.46 -0.32
N LEU A 461 -7.08 -12.56 -1.64
CA LEU A 461 -8.13 -13.05 -2.52
C LEU A 461 -8.22 -14.58 -2.64
N SER A 462 -7.28 -15.36 -2.08
CA SER A 462 -7.21 -16.83 -2.28
C SER A 462 -8.51 -17.56 -1.93
N CYS A 463 -9.26 -17.08 -0.94
CA CYS A 463 -10.59 -17.58 -0.54
C CYS A 463 -11.72 -16.56 -0.76
N ALA A 464 -11.57 -15.65 -1.72
CA ALA A 464 -12.54 -14.60 -2.06
C ALA A 464 -13.17 -14.82 -3.45
N PRO A 465 -14.40 -14.33 -3.68
CA PRO A 465 -15.02 -14.38 -5.01
C PRO A 465 -14.46 -13.28 -5.93
N LEU A 466 -14.24 -13.61 -7.20
CA LEU A 466 -13.92 -12.67 -8.27
C LEU A 466 -15.14 -12.53 -9.21
N HIS A 467 -15.23 -11.41 -9.92
CA HIS A 467 -16.14 -11.30 -11.05
C HIS A 467 -15.63 -12.16 -12.20
N ALA A 468 -16.53 -12.81 -12.93
CA ALA A 468 -16.16 -13.66 -14.06
C ALA A 468 -17.16 -13.54 -15.21
N ALA A 469 -16.69 -13.53 -16.46
CA ALA A 469 -17.55 -13.37 -17.65
C ALA A 469 -16.92 -13.89 -18.94
N ARG A 470 -17.76 -14.16 -19.94
CA ARG A 470 -17.35 -14.43 -21.34
C ARG A 470 -16.94 -13.13 -22.04
N VAL A 471 -15.83 -13.16 -22.78
CA VAL A 471 -15.34 -12.06 -23.64
C VAL A 471 -14.87 -12.66 -24.97
N PRO A 472 -14.96 -11.97 -26.13
CA PRO A 472 -14.35 -12.44 -27.37
C PRO A 472 -12.83 -12.64 -27.25
N ALA A 473 -12.32 -13.79 -27.71
CA ALA A 473 -10.90 -14.12 -27.75
C ALA A 473 -10.22 -13.61 -29.04
N PRO A 474 -8.88 -13.48 -29.07
CA PRO A 474 -8.14 -12.92 -30.21
C PRO A 474 -8.19 -13.76 -31.50
N ASP A 475 -8.47 -15.06 -31.36
CA ASP A 475 -8.65 -16.01 -32.47
C ASP A 475 -10.09 -16.06 -32.99
N GLY A 476 -11.01 -15.27 -32.41
CA GLY A 476 -12.44 -15.27 -32.72
C GLY A 476 -13.28 -16.24 -31.88
N GLY A 477 -12.66 -16.95 -30.91
CA GLY A 477 -13.37 -17.76 -29.92
C GLY A 477 -13.92 -16.95 -28.73
N GLU A 478 -14.15 -17.63 -27.61
CA GLU A 478 -14.44 -17.00 -26.31
C GLU A 478 -13.25 -17.17 -25.35
N MET A 479 -13.03 -16.17 -24.50
CA MET A 479 -12.11 -16.22 -23.36
C MET A 479 -12.87 -15.95 -22.05
N LEU A 480 -12.43 -16.58 -20.96
CA LEU A 480 -12.93 -16.33 -19.61
C LEU A 480 -12.14 -15.17 -19.00
N ARG A 481 -12.78 -14.01 -18.82
CA ARG A 481 -12.21 -12.92 -18.00
C ARG A 481 -12.59 -13.12 -16.54
N LEU A 482 -11.59 -12.97 -15.67
CA LEU A 482 -11.70 -12.81 -14.22
C LEU A 482 -11.22 -11.41 -13.84
N TRP A 483 -11.89 -10.73 -12.91
CA TRP A 483 -11.42 -9.43 -12.38
C TRP A 483 -11.94 -9.15 -10.96
N GLU A 484 -11.17 -8.38 -10.18
CA GLU A 484 -11.53 -7.90 -8.84
C GLU A 484 -10.67 -6.69 -8.44
N TRP A 485 -11.03 -6.02 -7.35
CA TRP A 485 -10.25 -4.93 -6.75
C TRP A 485 -9.33 -5.45 -5.63
N GLU A 486 -8.00 -5.37 -5.81
CA GLU A 486 -7.06 -5.64 -4.72
C GLU A 486 -7.02 -4.42 -3.78
N ARG A 487 -7.28 -4.64 -2.49
CA ARG A 487 -7.57 -3.57 -1.52
C ARG A 487 -6.38 -3.16 -0.64
N LEU A 488 -5.29 -3.94 -0.60
CA LEU A 488 -4.08 -3.57 0.13
C LEU A 488 -3.25 -2.53 -0.61
N ARG A 489 -3.24 -2.58 -1.95
CA ARG A 489 -2.58 -1.60 -2.83
C ARG A 489 -3.56 -0.70 -3.58
N ASP A 490 -4.85 -0.98 -3.49
CA ASP A 490 -5.94 -0.21 -4.10
C ASP A 490 -5.91 -0.26 -5.65
N LEU A 491 -5.68 -1.46 -6.21
CA LEU A 491 -5.43 -1.70 -7.64
C LEU A 491 -6.40 -2.73 -8.24
N PRO A 492 -7.13 -2.38 -9.33
CA PRO A 492 -7.87 -3.37 -10.11
C PRO A 492 -6.94 -4.19 -11.02
N PHE A 493 -7.28 -5.47 -11.18
CA PHE A 493 -6.58 -6.40 -12.08
C PHE A 493 -7.56 -7.27 -12.88
N GLN A 494 -7.06 -7.86 -13.97
CA GLN A 494 -7.78 -8.88 -14.76
C GLN A 494 -6.87 -10.06 -15.11
N VAL A 495 -7.51 -11.22 -15.33
CA VAL A 495 -6.92 -12.44 -15.88
C VAL A 495 -7.85 -12.99 -16.95
N ASP A 496 -7.37 -13.07 -18.20
CA ASP A 496 -8.10 -13.56 -19.36
C ASP A 496 -7.56 -14.94 -19.78
N LEU A 497 -8.43 -15.96 -19.78
CA LEU A 497 -8.06 -17.37 -19.99
C LEU A 497 -8.69 -17.92 -21.28
N TRP A 498 -7.89 -18.46 -22.21
CA TRP A 498 -8.41 -19.10 -23.43
C TRP A 498 -7.55 -20.25 -23.97
N LEU A 499 -8.16 -21.09 -24.81
CA LEU A 499 -7.59 -22.30 -25.39
C LEU A 499 -7.67 -22.26 -26.93
N PRO A 500 -6.63 -21.76 -27.63
CA PRO A 500 -6.64 -21.67 -29.08
C PRO A 500 -6.84 -23.03 -29.76
N GLU A 501 -7.32 -23.02 -31.00
CA GLU A 501 -7.55 -24.24 -31.79
C GLU A 501 -6.31 -25.14 -31.89
N GLY A 502 -6.48 -26.43 -31.56
CA GLY A 502 -5.41 -27.43 -31.55
C GLY A 502 -4.24 -27.10 -30.60
N SER A 503 -4.43 -26.20 -29.64
CA SER A 503 -3.38 -25.78 -28.71
C SER A 503 -3.28 -26.70 -27.50
N ASP A 504 -2.13 -27.34 -27.34
CA ASP A 504 -1.71 -28.01 -26.09
C ASP A 504 -1.41 -27.01 -24.95
N PHE A 505 -1.65 -25.71 -25.16
CA PHE A 505 -1.36 -24.65 -24.19
C PHE A 505 -2.58 -23.77 -23.91
N LEU A 506 -2.87 -23.59 -22.62
CA LEU A 506 -3.72 -22.53 -22.06
C LEU A 506 -2.96 -21.21 -22.11
N TYR A 507 -3.58 -20.18 -22.70
CA TYR A 507 -3.06 -18.81 -22.71
C TYR A 507 -3.77 -17.98 -21.63
N VAL A 508 -2.97 -17.15 -20.95
CA VAL A 508 -3.37 -16.39 -19.77
C VAL A 508 -2.86 -14.95 -19.90
N GLY A 509 -3.74 -14.04 -20.31
CA GLY A 509 -3.44 -12.61 -20.43
C GLY A 509 -3.73 -11.90 -19.12
N VAL A 510 -2.72 -11.30 -18.49
CA VAL A 510 -2.86 -10.62 -17.19
C VAL A 510 -2.59 -9.13 -17.35
N ARG A 511 -3.34 -8.31 -16.62
CA ARG A 511 -3.10 -6.87 -16.50
C ARG A 511 -3.42 -6.34 -15.10
N ILE A 512 -2.54 -5.47 -14.59
CA ILE A 512 -2.76 -4.64 -13.40
C ILE A 512 -2.79 -3.17 -13.83
N ARG A 513 -3.75 -2.41 -13.31
CA ARG A 513 -3.94 -0.98 -13.60
C ARG A 513 -3.71 -0.12 -12.37
N ASN A 514 -3.03 1.01 -12.53
CA ASN A 514 -3.00 2.08 -11.53
C ASN A 514 -3.89 3.25 -11.99
N PRO A 515 -5.16 3.32 -11.53
CA PRO A 515 -6.05 4.43 -11.88
C PRO A 515 -5.78 5.71 -11.07
N HIS A 516 -4.82 5.70 -10.14
CA HIS A 516 -4.53 6.83 -9.26
C HIS A 516 -3.58 7.85 -9.90
N GLU A 517 -3.65 9.08 -9.40
CA GLU A 517 -2.71 10.18 -9.71
C GLU A 517 -1.35 10.03 -8.98
N ARG A 518 -1.21 8.99 -8.15
CA ARG A 518 0.03 8.64 -7.42
C ARG A 518 0.57 7.28 -7.89
N PRO A 519 1.88 7.05 -7.82
CA PRO A 519 2.46 5.73 -8.09
C PRO A 519 2.00 4.70 -7.05
N ALA A 520 2.06 3.42 -7.41
CA ALA A 520 1.70 2.30 -6.54
C ALA A 520 2.76 1.18 -6.57
N PRO A 521 2.97 0.44 -5.46
CA PRO A 521 3.74 -0.80 -5.45
C PRO A 521 2.89 -1.96 -6.01
N ALA A 522 3.18 -2.37 -7.24
CA ALA A 522 2.61 -3.56 -7.86
C ALA A 522 3.40 -4.82 -7.46
N TYR A 523 2.66 -5.92 -7.28
CA TYR A 523 3.19 -7.24 -6.96
C TYR A 523 2.36 -8.28 -7.72
N TRP A 524 3.03 -9.24 -8.36
CA TRP A 524 2.39 -10.40 -8.96
C TRP A 524 3.29 -11.62 -8.95
N TRP A 525 2.75 -12.75 -8.50
CA TRP A 525 3.31 -14.09 -8.71
C TRP A 525 2.20 -15.10 -9.06
N SER A 526 2.31 -15.71 -10.23
CA SER A 526 1.52 -16.88 -10.63
C SER A 526 2.11 -18.12 -9.96
N ASN A 527 1.47 -18.60 -8.89
CA ASN A 527 1.92 -19.73 -8.07
C ASN A 527 1.29 -21.04 -8.57
N ILE A 528 2.10 -22.07 -8.84
CA ILE A 528 1.69 -23.31 -9.51
C ILE A 528 2.11 -24.51 -8.67
N ALA A 529 1.15 -25.15 -8.00
CA ALA A 529 1.41 -26.38 -7.27
C ALA A 529 1.57 -27.56 -8.24
N VAL A 530 2.67 -28.30 -8.12
CA VAL A 530 2.99 -29.50 -8.91
C VAL A 530 3.52 -30.60 -7.99
N PRO A 531 3.38 -31.90 -8.32
CA PRO A 531 3.85 -32.99 -7.47
C PRO A 531 5.34 -32.87 -7.03
N GLU A 532 5.68 -33.31 -5.81
CA GLU A 532 7.04 -33.13 -5.25
C GLU A 532 8.09 -34.12 -5.81
N ASP A 533 7.65 -35.14 -6.55
CA ASP A 533 8.48 -36.14 -7.23
C ASP A 533 9.10 -35.64 -8.55
N ARG A 534 8.72 -34.44 -9.00
CA ARG A 534 9.21 -33.83 -10.26
C ARG A 534 10.62 -33.25 -10.11
N ARG A 535 11.42 -33.31 -11.17
CA ARG A 535 12.59 -32.44 -11.34
C ARG A 535 12.14 -31.11 -11.95
N VAL A 536 12.57 -30.02 -11.32
CA VAL A 536 12.24 -28.64 -11.70
C VAL A 536 13.34 -28.05 -12.56
N LEU A 537 13.00 -27.67 -13.79
CA LEU A 537 13.92 -27.13 -14.78
C LEU A 537 13.66 -25.64 -14.98
N ALA A 538 14.73 -24.85 -14.96
CA ALA A 538 14.68 -23.40 -15.20
C ALA A 538 15.96 -22.94 -15.95
N PRO A 539 15.89 -21.88 -16.78
CA PRO A 539 16.98 -21.42 -17.64
C PRO A 539 18.10 -20.63 -16.92
N ALA A 540 18.53 -21.08 -15.74
CA ALA A 540 19.50 -20.40 -14.88
C ALA A 540 20.59 -21.35 -14.33
N GLU A 541 21.76 -20.78 -14.03
CA GLU A 541 22.90 -21.46 -13.40
C GLU A 541 23.14 -20.98 -11.94
N GLU A 542 22.38 -19.97 -11.50
CA GLU A 542 22.36 -19.45 -10.13
C GLU A 542 20.91 -19.14 -9.70
N ALA A 543 20.68 -19.14 -8.39
CA ALA A 543 19.41 -18.72 -7.78
C ALA A 543 19.66 -17.93 -6.49
N TRP A 544 18.73 -17.07 -6.09
CA TRP A 544 18.66 -16.56 -4.73
C TRP A 544 17.88 -17.55 -3.87
N GLN A 545 18.54 -18.12 -2.87
CA GLN A 545 17.91 -18.99 -1.89
C GLN A 545 17.45 -18.16 -0.69
N PHE A 546 16.18 -18.31 -0.32
CA PHE A 546 15.59 -17.82 0.94
C PHE A 546 15.03 -19.00 1.72
N GLY A 547 14.88 -18.85 3.03
CA GLY A 547 14.32 -19.90 3.88
C GLY A 547 14.21 -19.43 5.32
N TYR A 548 13.80 -20.32 6.22
CA TYR A 548 13.41 -19.99 7.59
C TYR A 548 14.55 -19.49 8.51
N GLU A 549 15.78 -19.43 8.00
CA GLU A 549 16.92 -18.68 8.55
C GLU A 549 16.81 -17.15 8.32
N ARG A 550 15.78 -16.68 7.58
CA ARG A 550 15.53 -15.28 7.14
C ARG A 550 16.66 -14.64 6.31
N ARG A 551 17.57 -15.46 5.77
CA ARG A 551 18.72 -15.02 4.97
C ARG A 551 18.48 -15.21 3.47
N LEU A 552 18.72 -14.16 2.68
CA LEU A 552 18.69 -14.22 1.22
C LEU A 552 20.13 -14.31 0.69
N ARG A 553 20.49 -15.43 0.04
CA ARG A 553 21.87 -15.70 -0.43
C ARG A 553 21.88 -16.26 -1.85
N ARG A 554 22.85 -15.87 -2.68
CA ARG A 554 22.99 -16.41 -4.04
C ARG A 554 23.70 -17.78 -3.99
N VAL A 555 23.18 -18.77 -4.71
CA VAL A 555 23.63 -20.16 -4.70
C VAL A 555 23.70 -20.73 -6.12
N PRO A 556 24.62 -21.66 -6.42
CA PRO A 556 24.71 -22.31 -7.72
C PRO A 556 23.55 -23.30 -7.97
N VAL A 557 23.20 -23.48 -9.24
CA VAL A 557 22.19 -24.42 -9.74
C VAL A 557 22.88 -25.40 -10.71
N PRO A 558 22.63 -26.73 -10.61
CA PRO A 558 21.59 -27.39 -9.82
C PRO A 558 22.03 -27.76 -8.39
N CYS A 559 23.34 -27.85 -8.12
CA CYS A 559 23.87 -28.43 -6.88
C CYS A 559 24.39 -27.36 -5.91
N HIS A 560 23.80 -27.31 -4.72
CA HIS A 560 24.24 -26.47 -3.59
C HIS A 560 24.44 -27.34 -2.34
N ASP A 561 25.63 -27.24 -1.75
CA ASP A 561 26.14 -28.05 -0.63
C ASP A 561 26.18 -29.55 -0.94
N GLY A 562 26.62 -29.88 -2.16
CA GLY A 562 26.68 -31.25 -2.68
C GLY A 562 25.32 -31.86 -3.06
N VAL A 563 24.22 -31.15 -2.83
CA VAL A 563 22.85 -31.63 -3.04
C VAL A 563 22.22 -30.94 -4.25
N ASP A 564 21.72 -31.73 -5.20
CA ASP A 564 20.90 -31.26 -6.33
C ASP A 564 19.56 -30.71 -5.80
N ARG A 565 19.37 -29.39 -5.88
CA ARG A 565 18.17 -28.66 -5.40
C ARG A 565 17.06 -28.57 -6.44
N THR A 566 17.27 -29.09 -7.65
CA THR A 566 16.23 -29.16 -8.68
C THR A 566 15.21 -30.28 -8.42
N ARG A 567 15.45 -31.13 -7.41
CA ARG A 567 14.50 -32.15 -6.94
C ARG A 567 13.98 -31.75 -5.55
N PRO A 568 12.68 -31.45 -5.38
CA PRO A 568 12.15 -30.95 -4.11
C PRO A 568 12.47 -31.83 -2.90
N LEU A 569 12.35 -33.15 -3.06
CA LEU A 569 12.59 -34.16 -2.03
C LEU A 569 14.03 -34.17 -1.48
N ASN A 570 15.01 -33.68 -2.25
CA ASN A 570 16.41 -33.61 -1.82
C ASN A 570 16.67 -32.54 -0.75
N SER A 571 15.80 -31.54 -0.61
CA SER A 571 15.90 -30.55 0.46
C SER A 571 15.26 -31.08 1.75
N ARG A 572 15.97 -30.97 2.88
CA ARG A 572 15.48 -31.41 4.20
C ARG A 572 14.52 -30.41 4.87
N TYR A 573 14.67 -29.12 4.58
CA TYR A 573 13.94 -28.01 5.21
C TYR A 573 13.26 -27.15 4.15
N ALA A 574 12.31 -26.31 4.57
CA ALA A 574 11.57 -25.47 3.64
C ALA A 574 12.41 -24.30 3.13
N ALA A 575 12.35 -24.05 1.82
CA ALA A 575 13.17 -23.03 1.16
C ALA A 575 12.56 -22.56 -0.16
N ASP A 576 12.82 -21.30 -0.49
CA ASP A 576 12.60 -20.70 -1.81
C ASP A 576 13.91 -20.66 -2.60
N TYR A 577 13.82 -20.89 -3.91
CA TYR A 577 14.91 -20.74 -4.87
C TYR A 577 14.41 -19.87 -6.03
N PHE A 578 14.80 -18.59 -6.04
CA PHE A 578 14.48 -17.64 -7.11
C PHE A 578 15.58 -17.67 -8.18
N TYR A 579 15.34 -18.35 -9.29
CA TYR A 579 16.29 -18.55 -10.40
C TYR A 579 16.63 -17.22 -11.09
N GLU A 580 17.92 -16.85 -11.16
CA GLU A 580 18.39 -15.66 -11.86
C GLU A 580 18.52 -15.98 -13.36
N VAL A 581 17.40 -15.88 -14.09
CA VAL A 581 17.38 -16.13 -15.55
C VAL A 581 18.08 -14.98 -16.29
N PRO A 582 19.14 -15.24 -17.07
CA PRO A 582 19.87 -14.20 -17.81
C PRO A 582 18.95 -13.35 -18.70
N ASP A 583 19.17 -12.04 -18.74
CA ASP A 583 18.33 -11.13 -19.53
C ASP A 583 18.45 -11.43 -21.05
N GLY A 584 17.32 -11.39 -21.74
CA GLY A 584 17.18 -11.85 -23.14
C GLY A 584 16.92 -13.35 -23.31
N ARG A 585 17.30 -14.20 -22.35
CA ARG A 585 16.94 -15.63 -22.37
C ARG A 585 15.45 -15.79 -22.06
N ARG A 586 14.77 -16.70 -22.78
CA ARG A 586 13.32 -16.93 -22.69
C ARG A 586 12.92 -17.22 -21.24
N ARG A 587 11.85 -16.58 -20.76
CA ARG A 587 11.31 -16.83 -19.41
C ARG A 587 10.44 -18.11 -19.42
N TRP A 588 10.88 -19.14 -18.69
CA TRP A 588 10.13 -20.39 -18.50
C TRP A 588 10.55 -21.13 -17.21
N ILE A 589 9.69 -22.03 -16.73
CA ILE A 589 9.99 -23.02 -15.68
C ILE A 589 9.14 -24.27 -15.93
N ALA A 590 9.72 -25.46 -15.73
CA ALA A 590 9.03 -26.74 -15.93
C ALA A 590 9.20 -27.67 -14.73
N ALA A 591 8.29 -28.64 -14.57
CA ALA A 591 8.37 -29.70 -13.58
C ALA A 591 8.03 -31.05 -14.24
N LEU A 592 9.04 -31.90 -14.42
CA LEU A 592 8.98 -33.15 -15.19
C LEU A 592 9.23 -34.37 -14.29
N ASP A 593 8.63 -35.52 -14.58
CA ASP A 593 8.97 -36.79 -13.91
C ASP A 593 10.24 -37.44 -14.48
N ALA A 594 10.59 -38.62 -13.96
CA ALA A 594 11.70 -39.44 -14.41
C ALA A 594 11.61 -39.88 -15.89
N ASP A 595 10.40 -39.95 -16.45
CA ASP A 595 10.18 -40.25 -17.88
C ASP A 595 10.31 -38.99 -18.75
N GLY A 596 10.39 -37.80 -18.14
CA GLY A 596 10.54 -36.50 -18.82
C GLY A 596 9.23 -35.80 -19.14
N HIS A 597 8.09 -36.31 -18.67
CA HIS A 597 6.77 -35.74 -18.91
C HIS A 597 6.35 -34.80 -17.77
N GLY A 598 5.74 -33.66 -18.09
CA GLY A 598 5.24 -32.76 -17.06
C GLY A 598 4.66 -31.45 -17.57
N LEU A 599 4.60 -30.46 -16.68
CA LEU A 599 4.11 -29.12 -16.95
C LEU A 599 5.26 -28.17 -17.29
N VAL A 600 5.02 -27.24 -18.22
CA VAL A 600 5.84 -26.02 -18.39
C VAL A 600 4.98 -24.77 -18.34
N GLN A 601 5.48 -23.76 -17.63
CA GLN A 601 5.03 -22.37 -17.73
C GLN A 601 6.07 -21.59 -18.54
N THR A 602 5.62 -20.71 -19.44
CA THR A 602 6.47 -19.73 -20.13
C THR A 602 5.69 -18.42 -20.31
N SER A 603 6.38 -17.29 -20.47
CA SER A 603 5.74 -15.97 -20.58
C SER A 603 6.47 -15.05 -21.55
N THR A 604 5.83 -13.92 -21.87
CA THR A 604 6.53 -12.71 -22.34
C THR A 604 7.51 -12.20 -21.28
N ASP A 605 8.57 -11.49 -21.69
CA ASP A 605 9.73 -11.15 -20.83
C ASP A 605 9.42 -10.24 -19.61
N VAL A 606 8.27 -9.54 -19.61
CA VAL A 606 7.79 -8.67 -18.51
C VAL A 606 7.72 -9.43 -17.17
N LEU A 607 7.31 -10.69 -17.20
CA LEU A 607 7.22 -11.55 -16.02
C LEU A 607 8.59 -12.20 -15.78
N ARG A 608 9.49 -11.45 -15.14
CA ARG A 608 10.93 -11.76 -14.99
C ARG A 608 11.23 -13.02 -14.18
N GLY A 609 10.74 -13.08 -12.94
CA GLY A 609 11.18 -14.03 -11.93
C GLY A 609 10.70 -15.46 -12.20
N ARG A 610 11.47 -16.44 -11.75
CA ARG A 610 11.09 -17.86 -11.68
C ARG A 610 11.50 -18.43 -10.33
N LYS A 611 10.59 -19.12 -9.67
CA LYS A 611 10.76 -19.62 -8.29
C LYS A 611 10.47 -21.11 -8.22
N LEU A 612 11.23 -21.83 -7.41
CA LEU A 612 10.82 -23.08 -6.77
C LEU A 612 10.65 -22.85 -5.26
N PHE A 613 9.54 -23.25 -4.66
CA PHE A 613 9.41 -23.44 -3.21
C PHE A 613 9.22 -24.92 -2.87
N VAL A 614 9.89 -25.35 -1.80
CA VAL A 614 9.86 -26.73 -1.29
C VAL A 614 9.50 -26.73 0.19
N TRP A 615 8.67 -27.69 0.63
CA TRP A 615 8.39 -27.94 2.06
C TRP A 615 9.56 -28.61 2.79
N GLY A 616 10.37 -29.35 2.03
CA GLY A 616 11.42 -30.22 2.54
C GLY A 616 10.91 -31.58 3.05
N SER A 617 11.83 -32.54 3.12
CA SER A 617 11.57 -33.92 3.55
C SER A 617 11.62 -34.15 5.07
N GLY A 618 11.97 -33.13 5.86
CA GLY A 618 11.99 -33.17 7.32
C GLY A 618 10.59 -33.16 7.97
N PRO A 619 10.46 -33.50 9.27
CA PRO A 619 9.19 -33.76 9.94
C PRO A 619 8.15 -32.63 9.79
N GLY A 620 8.51 -31.39 10.11
CA GLY A 620 7.58 -30.26 9.99
C GLY A 620 7.16 -29.96 8.55
N GLY A 621 8.05 -30.13 7.57
CA GLY A 621 7.73 -30.02 6.15
C GLY A 621 6.69 -31.05 5.71
N ARG A 622 6.86 -32.31 6.09
CA ARG A 622 5.86 -33.37 5.89
C ARG A 622 4.54 -33.04 6.60
N ARG A 623 4.62 -32.59 7.86
CA ARG A 623 3.45 -32.27 8.67
C ARG A 623 2.60 -31.15 8.08
N TRP A 624 3.22 -30.08 7.55
CA TRP A 624 2.49 -29.02 6.86
C TRP A 624 1.80 -29.51 5.58
N GLN A 625 2.45 -30.37 4.79
CA GLN A 625 1.80 -30.95 3.61
C GLN A 625 0.57 -31.78 3.99
N GLU A 626 0.69 -32.66 4.99
CA GLU A 626 -0.45 -33.42 5.56
C GLU A 626 -1.55 -32.52 6.12
N TRP A 627 -1.17 -31.38 6.71
CA TRP A 627 -2.08 -30.39 7.29
C TRP A 627 -2.87 -29.59 6.24
N LEU A 628 -2.48 -29.63 4.98
CA LEU A 628 -3.13 -28.90 3.89
C LEU A 628 -4.08 -29.76 3.04
N THR A 629 -4.08 -31.09 3.23
CA THR A 629 -4.85 -32.04 2.41
C THR A 629 -5.48 -33.16 3.25
N GLU A 630 -5.79 -34.31 2.65
CA GLU A 630 -6.14 -35.55 3.34
C GLU A 630 -5.05 -36.64 3.19
N PRO A 631 -5.00 -37.64 4.10
CA PRO A 631 -3.99 -38.70 4.01
C PRO A 631 -4.05 -39.45 2.67
N GLY A 632 -2.89 -39.60 2.04
CA GLY A 632 -2.74 -40.36 0.79
C GLY A 632 -2.72 -39.53 -0.50
N THR A 633 -2.94 -38.20 -0.47
CA THR A 633 -2.86 -37.36 -1.69
C THR A 633 -1.46 -37.31 -2.32
N GLY A 634 -0.41 -37.66 -1.58
CA GLY A 634 0.97 -37.34 -1.94
C GLY A 634 1.29 -35.86 -1.71
N GLY A 635 2.57 -35.51 -1.83
CA GLY A 635 3.05 -34.14 -1.65
C GLY A 635 3.30 -33.37 -2.93
N TYR A 636 3.60 -32.09 -2.78
CA TYR A 636 3.77 -31.11 -3.85
C TYR A 636 4.91 -30.14 -3.57
N CYS A 637 5.42 -29.53 -4.62
CA CYS A 637 6.22 -28.31 -4.55
C CYS A 637 5.51 -27.20 -5.33
N GLU A 638 6.01 -25.98 -5.24
CA GLU A 638 5.46 -24.86 -5.98
C GLU A 638 6.49 -24.31 -6.96
N ILE A 639 6.18 -24.37 -8.26
CA ILE A 639 6.89 -23.58 -9.27
C ILE A 639 6.12 -22.28 -9.48
N GLN A 640 6.79 -21.14 -9.60
CA GLN A 640 6.10 -19.85 -9.69
C GLN A 640 6.79 -18.89 -10.67
N ALA A 641 6.03 -17.95 -11.23
CA ALA A 641 6.53 -16.90 -12.13
C ALA A 641 6.02 -15.51 -11.70
N GLY A 642 6.87 -14.49 -11.71
CA GLY A 642 6.53 -13.18 -11.12
C GLY A 642 7.19 -11.97 -11.78
N LEU A 643 6.72 -10.78 -11.42
CA LEU A 643 7.17 -9.52 -12.04
C LEU A 643 8.61 -9.11 -11.66
N ALA A 644 9.01 -9.34 -10.40
CA ALA A 644 10.35 -9.04 -9.90
C ALA A 644 11.24 -10.30 -9.92
N ARG A 645 12.50 -10.22 -9.44
CA ARG A 645 13.36 -11.42 -9.33
C ARG A 645 12.82 -12.39 -8.27
N THR A 646 12.46 -11.84 -7.11
CA THR A 646 12.05 -12.56 -5.90
C THR A 646 10.66 -12.10 -5.43
N GLN A 647 10.08 -12.86 -4.49
CA GLN A 647 8.80 -12.47 -3.85
C GLN A 647 8.92 -11.37 -2.81
N LEU A 648 10.13 -10.90 -2.53
CA LEU A 648 10.39 -9.87 -1.52
C LEU A 648 10.33 -8.45 -2.11
N GLU A 649 10.36 -8.35 -3.44
CA GLU A 649 10.40 -7.11 -4.22
C GLU A 649 9.00 -6.63 -4.64
N HIS A 650 8.81 -5.30 -4.66
CA HIS A 650 7.63 -4.65 -5.23
C HIS A 650 8.05 -3.77 -6.43
N VAL A 651 7.34 -3.92 -7.55
CA VAL A 651 7.61 -3.15 -8.77
C VAL A 651 6.83 -1.84 -8.74
N ARG A 652 7.46 -0.74 -9.13
CA ARG A 652 6.81 0.57 -9.18
C ARG A 652 5.94 0.70 -10.43
N LEU A 653 4.64 0.88 -10.23
CA LEU A 653 3.66 1.24 -11.27
C LEU A 653 3.36 2.75 -11.15
N GLU A 654 3.46 3.49 -12.26
CA GLU A 654 3.35 4.96 -12.26
C GLU A 654 1.89 5.43 -12.31
N PRO A 655 1.58 6.71 -12.01
CA PRO A 655 0.23 7.27 -12.11
C PRO A 655 -0.42 7.00 -13.47
N GLY A 656 -1.69 6.58 -13.47
CA GLY A 656 -2.47 6.34 -14.69
C GLY A 656 -1.95 5.23 -15.61
N SER A 657 -0.93 4.45 -15.21
CA SER A 657 -0.29 3.45 -16.06
C SER A 657 -0.81 2.03 -15.79
N GLU A 658 -0.57 1.13 -16.74
CA GLU A 658 -0.85 -0.30 -16.59
C GLU A 658 0.37 -1.16 -16.93
N VAL A 659 0.41 -2.37 -16.36
CA VAL A 659 1.41 -3.40 -16.66
C VAL A 659 0.68 -4.69 -17.03
N SER A 660 1.08 -5.30 -18.13
CA SER A 660 0.44 -6.49 -18.69
C SER A 660 1.45 -7.43 -19.34
N TRP A 661 1.08 -8.71 -19.44
CA TRP A 661 1.90 -9.78 -20.00
C TRP A 661 1.03 -10.97 -20.40
N LEU A 662 1.60 -11.92 -21.15
CA LEU A 662 1.00 -13.21 -21.42
C LEU A 662 1.80 -14.34 -20.76
N GLU A 663 1.09 -15.28 -20.15
CA GLU A 663 1.61 -16.58 -19.70
C GLU A 663 0.98 -17.72 -20.53
N ALA A 664 1.70 -18.81 -20.68
CA ALA A 664 1.25 -20.03 -21.35
C ALA A 664 1.61 -21.26 -20.52
N TYR A 665 0.64 -22.17 -20.36
CA TYR A 665 0.73 -23.39 -19.54
C TYR A 665 0.34 -24.61 -20.38
N GLY A 666 1.18 -25.63 -20.41
CA GLY A 666 0.93 -26.85 -21.20
C GLY A 666 1.93 -27.97 -20.90
N PRO A 667 1.80 -29.13 -21.57
CA PRO A 667 2.70 -30.25 -21.37
C PRO A 667 4.08 -29.97 -21.96
N LEU A 668 5.10 -30.62 -21.39
CA LEU A 668 6.43 -30.70 -21.96
C LEU A 668 6.97 -32.13 -21.82
N ASP A 669 7.59 -32.64 -22.88
CA ASP A 669 8.28 -33.93 -22.92
C ASP A 669 9.75 -33.69 -23.22
N ALA A 670 10.60 -33.60 -22.20
CA ALA A 670 12.02 -33.32 -22.35
C ALA A 670 12.84 -34.20 -21.39
N ALA A 671 14.05 -34.60 -21.81
CA ALA A 671 14.90 -35.45 -20.99
C ALA A 671 15.21 -34.77 -19.64
N PRO A 672 14.83 -35.36 -18.49
CA PRO A 672 15.02 -34.74 -17.18
C PRO A 672 16.48 -34.89 -16.71
N GLU A 673 17.26 -35.77 -17.34
CA GLU A 673 18.68 -36.03 -17.09
C GLU A 673 19.52 -35.81 -18.34
N GLY A 674 20.82 -35.56 -18.16
CA GLY A 674 21.76 -35.30 -19.25
C GLY A 674 23.21 -35.21 -18.76
N PRO A 675 24.20 -35.06 -19.66
CA PRO A 675 25.62 -35.07 -19.32
C PRO A 675 26.09 -33.84 -18.53
N SER A 676 25.31 -32.75 -18.55
CA SER A 676 25.54 -31.54 -17.75
C SER A 676 24.23 -30.77 -17.58
N TRP A 677 24.16 -29.87 -16.59
CA TRP A 677 22.98 -29.03 -16.38
C TRP A 677 22.64 -28.13 -17.60
N PRO A 678 23.60 -27.43 -18.22
CA PRO A 678 23.33 -26.70 -19.47
C PRO A 678 22.75 -27.57 -20.59
N ALA A 679 23.15 -28.84 -20.69
CA ALA A 679 22.60 -29.76 -21.70
C ALA A 679 21.13 -30.16 -21.42
N VAL A 680 20.76 -30.38 -20.15
CA VAL A 680 19.37 -30.62 -19.75
C VAL A 680 18.50 -29.39 -20.04
N VAL A 681 18.98 -28.21 -19.64
CA VAL A 681 18.27 -26.94 -19.86
C VAL A 681 18.12 -26.65 -21.36
N GLN A 682 19.16 -26.85 -22.18
CA GLN A 682 19.09 -26.66 -23.63
C GLN A 682 18.10 -27.63 -24.29
N GLY A 683 18.10 -28.91 -23.91
CA GLY A 683 17.16 -29.89 -24.44
C GLY A 683 15.69 -29.55 -24.12
N ALA A 684 15.43 -28.99 -22.94
CA ALA A 684 14.12 -28.44 -22.57
C ALA A 684 13.77 -27.17 -23.37
N GLU A 685 14.73 -26.27 -23.60
CA GLU A 685 14.53 -25.07 -24.44
C GLU A 685 14.25 -25.41 -25.90
N ASP A 686 14.97 -26.38 -26.48
CA ASP A 686 14.77 -26.85 -27.85
C ASP A 686 13.39 -27.51 -28.03
N ARG A 687 12.97 -28.36 -27.07
CA ARG A 687 11.62 -28.94 -27.04
C ARG A 687 10.55 -27.85 -26.92
N LEU A 688 10.73 -26.92 -25.99
CA LEU A 688 9.78 -25.83 -25.76
C LEU A 688 9.69 -24.88 -26.97
N ALA A 689 10.80 -24.63 -27.67
CA ALA A 689 10.82 -23.89 -28.91
C ALA A 689 10.10 -24.62 -30.05
N ALA A 690 10.16 -25.95 -30.10
CA ALA A 690 9.46 -26.76 -31.10
C ALA A 690 7.94 -26.83 -30.88
N VAL A 691 7.46 -27.01 -29.63
CA VAL A 691 6.01 -27.10 -29.35
C VAL A 691 5.33 -25.73 -29.24
N LEU A 692 6.03 -24.73 -28.68
CA LEU A 692 5.53 -23.37 -28.50
C LEU A 692 6.64 -22.35 -28.80
N PRO A 693 6.89 -22.02 -30.07
CA PRO A 693 7.89 -21.02 -30.46
C PRO A 693 7.67 -19.70 -29.71
N ARG A 694 8.75 -19.05 -29.22
CA ARG A 694 8.66 -17.80 -28.44
C ARG A 694 7.81 -16.73 -29.17
N ALA A 695 8.01 -16.57 -30.48
CA ALA A 695 7.25 -15.64 -31.32
C ALA A 695 5.72 -15.90 -31.33
N ARG A 696 5.25 -17.13 -31.06
CA ARG A 696 3.81 -17.43 -30.92
C ARG A 696 3.24 -16.83 -29.62
N VAL A 697 4.02 -16.78 -28.54
CA VAL A 697 3.64 -16.17 -27.25
C VAL A 697 3.64 -14.64 -27.38
N GLU A 698 4.71 -14.05 -27.93
CA GLU A 698 4.80 -12.59 -28.16
C GLU A 698 3.67 -12.10 -29.10
N ARG A 699 3.33 -12.89 -30.13
CA ARG A 699 2.20 -12.62 -31.01
C ARG A 699 0.86 -12.75 -30.28
N ALA A 700 0.63 -13.83 -29.54
CA ALA A 700 -0.64 -14.03 -28.82
C ALA A 700 -0.89 -12.91 -27.78
N TYR A 701 0.18 -12.35 -27.18
CA TYR A 701 0.10 -11.16 -26.34
C TYR A 701 -0.33 -9.92 -27.15
N THR A 702 0.31 -9.69 -28.30
CA THR A 702 0.01 -8.57 -29.21
C THR A 702 -1.42 -8.64 -29.74
N ASP A 703 -1.88 -9.83 -30.14
CA ASP A 703 -3.23 -10.08 -30.64
C ASP A 703 -4.28 -9.97 -29.49
N TRP A 704 -3.88 -10.20 -28.23
CA TRP A 704 -4.75 -10.06 -27.04
C TRP A 704 -4.95 -8.64 -26.53
N LEU A 705 -3.96 -7.74 -26.64
CA LEU A 705 -4.06 -6.38 -26.09
C LEU A 705 -5.34 -5.61 -26.52
N PRO A 706 -5.83 -5.69 -27.77
CA PRO A 706 -7.11 -5.08 -28.16
C PRO A 706 -8.34 -5.71 -27.48
N CYS A 707 -8.30 -7.03 -27.19
CA CYS A 707 -9.37 -7.75 -26.51
C CYS A 707 -9.40 -7.49 -24.99
N ALA A 708 -8.27 -7.06 -24.41
CA ALA A 708 -8.16 -6.75 -22.99
C ALA A 708 -9.16 -5.68 -22.52
N ASP A 709 -9.52 -4.72 -23.38
CA ASP A 709 -10.48 -3.63 -23.12
C ASP A 709 -11.91 -3.90 -23.61
N THR A 710 -12.17 -5.04 -24.27
CA THR A 710 -13.53 -5.40 -24.71
C THR A 710 -14.44 -5.61 -23.51
N GLU A 711 -15.58 -4.92 -23.46
CA GLU A 711 -16.56 -5.07 -22.38
C GLU A 711 -17.10 -6.51 -22.27
N PRO A 712 -17.22 -7.09 -21.05
CA PRO A 712 -17.64 -8.48 -20.91
C PRO A 712 -19.11 -8.70 -21.26
N GLY A 713 -19.39 -9.84 -21.90
CA GLY A 713 -20.73 -10.28 -22.30
C GLY A 713 -21.47 -10.98 -21.15
N GLU A 714 -21.63 -12.31 -21.27
CA GLU A 714 -22.36 -13.07 -20.26
C GLU A 714 -21.58 -13.14 -18.94
N ARG A 715 -22.19 -12.66 -17.85
CA ARG A 715 -21.63 -12.77 -16.49
C ARG A 715 -21.77 -14.20 -15.95
N LEU A 716 -20.64 -14.83 -15.71
CA LEU A 716 -20.53 -16.20 -15.20
C LEU A 716 -20.47 -16.24 -13.66
N ALA A 717 -19.82 -15.27 -13.02
CA ALA A 717 -19.79 -15.07 -11.57
C ALA A 717 -19.70 -13.58 -11.18
N THR A 718 -19.89 -13.29 -9.90
CA THR A 718 -19.83 -11.94 -9.31
C THR A 718 -18.92 -11.96 -8.10
N GLY A 719 -17.93 -11.06 -8.07
CA GLY A 719 -17.03 -10.80 -6.96
C GLY A 719 -17.59 -9.77 -5.98
N SER A 720 -16.72 -8.92 -5.45
CA SER A 720 -17.03 -8.00 -4.35
C SER A 720 -17.77 -6.72 -4.76
N GLY A 721 -18.27 -5.99 -3.76
CA GLY A 721 -18.78 -4.63 -3.93
C GLY A 721 -17.69 -3.55 -3.84
N TRP A 722 -16.46 -3.89 -3.47
CA TRP A 722 -15.44 -2.88 -3.12
C TRP A 722 -14.95 -2.08 -4.32
N GLY A 723 -14.68 -2.73 -5.46
CA GLY A 723 -14.34 -2.03 -6.70
C GLY A 723 -15.46 -1.11 -7.21
N ALA A 724 -16.73 -1.46 -6.95
CA ALA A 724 -17.87 -0.62 -7.34
C ALA A 724 -17.95 0.65 -6.48
N LEU A 725 -17.56 0.57 -5.21
CA LEU A 725 -17.51 1.72 -4.29
C LEU A 725 -16.38 2.68 -4.67
N GLU A 726 -15.20 2.16 -5.01
CA GLU A 726 -14.06 2.97 -5.46
C GLU A 726 -14.32 3.63 -6.83
N VAL A 727 -14.92 2.91 -7.79
CA VAL A 727 -15.37 3.48 -9.07
C VAL A 727 -16.45 4.56 -8.85
N ALA A 728 -17.41 4.34 -7.94
CA ALA A 728 -18.43 5.34 -7.62
C ALA A 728 -17.85 6.61 -6.95
N ARG A 729 -16.78 6.47 -6.15
CA ARG A 729 -16.07 7.60 -5.52
C ARG A 729 -15.29 8.43 -6.54
N ALA A 730 -14.52 7.77 -7.41
CA ALA A 730 -13.56 8.44 -8.28
C ALA A 730 -14.08 8.75 -9.70
N GLY A 731 -15.19 8.16 -10.11
CA GLY A 731 -15.73 8.29 -11.47
C GLY A 731 -14.87 7.62 -12.55
N TRP A 732 -13.98 6.69 -12.15
CA TRP A 732 -13.05 6.03 -13.06
C TRP A 732 -13.74 5.22 -14.15
N LYS A 733 -13.16 5.25 -15.36
CA LYS A 733 -13.55 4.38 -16.47
C LYS A 733 -12.48 3.30 -16.63
N LEU A 734 -12.88 2.05 -16.51
CA LEU A 734 -11.98 0.89 -16.56
C LEU A 734 -12.48 -0.10 -17.62
N PRO A 735 -12.19 0.15 -18.91
CA PRO A 735 -12.72 -0.65 -20.02
C PRO A 735 -12.39 -2.13 -19.86
N GLY A 736 -13.39 -2.99 -20.08
CA GLY A 736 -13.24 -4.44 -19.96
C GLY A 736 -13.28 -4.99 -18.53
N THR A 737 -13.21 -4.15 -17.49
CA THR A 737 -13.30 -4.56 -16.06
C THR A 737 -14.38 -3.78 -15.30
N PRO A 738 -15.68 -3.95 -15.64
CA PRO A 738 -16.76 -3.15 -15.07
C PRO A 738 -17.12 -3.57 -13.64
N PHE A 739 -17.19 -2.60 -12.73
CA PHE A 739 -17.68 -2.75 -11.36
C PHE A 739 -19.01 -1.98 -11.17
N PRO A 740 -20.17 -2.60 -11.45
CA PRO A 740 -21.46 -1.90 -11.41
C PRO A 740 -21.98 -1.72 -9.98
N GLU A 741 -22.66 -0.59 -9.69
CA GLU A 741 -23.26 -0.31 -8.37
C GLU A 741 -24.17 -1.43 -7.82
N ALA A 742 -24.71 -2.28 -8.69
CA ALA A 742 -25.51 -3.45 -8.31
C ALA A 742 -24.74 -4.54 -7.51
N THR A 743 -23.42 -4.42 -7.32
CA THR A 743 -22.63 -5.30 -6.42
C THR A 743 -22.36 -4.69 -5.04
N LEU A 744 -22.81 -3.46 -4.78
CA LEU A 744 -22.72 -2.81 -3.47
C LEU A 744 -23.65 -3.52 -2.47
N GLY A 745 -23.08 -4.11 -1.42
CA GLY A 745 -23.80 -4.78 -0.34
C GLY A 745 -23.72 -4.04 1.00
N GLU A 746 -24.20 -4.67 2.07
CA GLU A 746 -24.27 -4.07 3.41
C GLU A 746 -22.93 -3.51 3.91
N ALA A 747 -21.82 -4.17 3.59
CA ALA A 747 -20.49 -3.72 3.98
C ALA A 747 -20.05 -2.41 3.28
N GLN A 748 -20.60 -2.09 2.10
CA GLN A 748 -20.32 -0.85 1.37
C GLN A 748 -21.34 0.25 1.68
N THR A 749 -22.57 -0.09 2.10
CA THR A 749 -23.67 0.89 2.28
C THR A 749 -23.30 2.09 3.18
N PRO A 750 -22.67 1.95 4.36
CA PRO A 750 -22.27 3.10 5.18
C PRO A 750 -21.26 4.02 4.51
N TRP A 751 -20.32 3.45 3.74
CA TRP A 751 -19.29 4.19 3.01
C TRP A 751 -19.86 4.91 1.79
N LEU A 752 -20.87 4.32 1.14
CA LEU A 752 -21.65 4.97 0.08
C LEU A 752 -22.50 6.13 0.62
N GLU A 753 -23.00 6.03 1.85
CA GLU A 753 -23.72 7.12 2.52
C GLU A 753 -22.75 8.25 2.93
N LEU A 754 -21.57 7.92 3.49
CA LEU A 754 -20.49 8.89 3.74
C LEU A 754 -20.09 9.64 2.46
N LEU A 755 -19.88 8.92 1.36
CA LEU A 755 -19.56 9.49 0.04
C LEU A 755 -20.66 10.44 -0.48
N ARG A 756 -21.94 10.14 -0.23
CA ARG A 756 -23.09 10.90 -0.75
C ARG A 756 -23.55 12.05 0.15
N THR A 757 -23.23 12.02 1.44
CA THR A 757 -23.77 12.94 2.45
C THR A 757 -22.72 13.67 3.29
N GLY A 758 -21.46 13.24 3.25
CA GLY A 758 -20.42 13.70 4.18
C GLY A 758 -20.60 13.19 5.62
N SER A 759 -21.48 12.21 5.87
CA SER A 759 -21.74 11.65 7.20
C SER A 759 -21.74 10.12 7.17
N LEU A 760 -21.01 9.49 8.10
CA LEU A 760 -21.07 8.04 8.30
C LEU A 760 -22.29 7.71 9.19
N PRO A 761 -23.21 6.80 8.78
CA PRO A 761 -24.43 6.54 9.53
C PRO A 761 -24.18 5.71 10.80
N GLU A 762 -24.59 6.23 11.96
CA GLU A 762 -24.59 5.48 13.22
C GLU A 762 -25.46 4.22 13.14
N PRO A 763 -24.98 3.05 13.59
CA PRO A 763 -25.75 1.81 13.54
C PRO A 763 -26.93 1.86 14.52
N ARG A 764 -28.15 1.60 14.02
CA ARG A 764 -29.41 1.64 14.79
C ARG A 764 -29.47 0.77 16.06
N ARG A 765 -28.51 -0.14 16.24
CA ARG A 765 -28.27 -0.98 17.41
C ARG A 765 -26.77 -1.25 17.52
N VAL A 766 -26.26 -1.41 18.73
CA VAL A 766 -24.89 -1.89 18.96
C VAL A 766 -24.70 -3.24 18.26
N ARG A 767 -23.62 -3.36 17.50
CA ARG A 767 -23.19 -4.54 16.75
C ARG A 767 -21.66 -4.53 16.60
N PRO A 768 -21.00 -5.66 16.30
CA PRO A 768 -19.61 -5.67 15.88
C PRO A 768 -19.38 -4.70 14.70
N PRO A 769 -18.28 -3.93 14.71
CA PRO A 769 -18.07 -2.84 13.76
C PRO A 769 -17.82 -3.33 12.32
N GLY A 770 -18.02 -2.42 11.37
CA GLY A 770 -17.78 -2.66 9.95
C GLY A 770 -16.29 -2.77 9.60
N GLU A 771 -16.01 -3.14 8.36
CA GLU A 771 -14.68 -2.93 7.78
C GLU A 771 -14.36 -1.43 7.74
N THR A 772 -13.09 -1.08 7.99
CA THR A 772 -12.63 0.32 7.90
C THR A 772 -11.91 0.53 6.59
N LEU A 773 -12.33 1.53 5.81
CA LEU A 773 -11.55 1.99 4.67
C LEU A 773 -10.48 2.98 5.15
N VAL A 774 -9.22 2.72 4.76
CA VAL A 774 -8.03 3.39 5.31
C VAL A 774 -7.21 4.15 4.26
N ALA A 775 -7.63 4.14 2.99
CA ALA A 775 -7.01 4.94 1.95
C ALA A 775 -7.22 6.45 2.24
N PRO A 776 -6.28 7.34 1.85
CA PRO A 776 -6.28 8.74 2.26
C PRO A 776 -7.60 9.47 2.02
N HIS A 777 -8.23 9.27 0.86
CA HIS A 777 -9.53 9.88 0.52
C HIS A 777 -10.67 9.51 1.47
N TRP A 778 -10.67 8.30 2.05
CA TRP A 778 -11.65 7.91 3.08
C TRP A 778 -11.28 8.49 4.45
N ARG A 779 -9.98 8.60 4.77
CA ARG A 779 -9.52 9.33 5.96
C ARG A 779 -9.96 10.80 5.89
N ASP A 780 -9.75 11.47 4.77
CA ASP A 780 -10.12 12.88 4.57
C ASP A 780 -11.63 13.08 4.75
N MET A 781 -12.47 12.20 4.18
CA MET A 781 -13.91 12.21 4.39
C MET A 781 -14.27 12.03 5.87
N LEU A 782 -13.65 11.08 6.58
CA LEU A 782 -13.85 10.86 8.02
C LEU A 782 -13.35 12.04 8.88
N GLU A 783 -12.30 12.76 8.49
CA GLU A 783 -11.81 13.96 9.18
C GLU A 783 -12.74 15.18 9.00
N THR A 784 -13.58 15.18 7.95
CA THR A 784 -14.61 16.22 7.70
C THR A 784 -16.02 15.84 8.17
N ALA A 785 -16.27 14.56 8.45
CA ALA A 785 -17.57 14.06 8.87
C ALA A 785 -17.90 14.44 10.34
N PRO A 786 -19.19 14.40 10.75
CA PRO A 786 -19.57 14.64 12.14
C PRO A 786 -18.86 13.67 13.10
N ALA A 787 -18.30 14.23 14.18
CA ALA A 787 -17.52 13.55 15.22
C ALA A 787 -18.39 12.65 16.14
N THR A 788 -19.07 11.67 15.56
CA THR A 788 -19.86 10.65 16.27
C THR A 788 -18.99 9.45 16.65
N PRO A 789 -19.38 8.63 17.65
CA PRO A 789 -18.57 7.49 18.09
C PRO A 789 -18.20 6.51 16.97
N HIS A 790 -19.07 6.30 15.98
CA HIS A 790 -18.79 5.42 14.85
C HIS A 790 -17.80 6.06 13.85
N THR A 791 -17.96 7.35 13.52
CA THR A 791 -16.98 8.10 12.71
C THR A 791 -15.61 8.06 13.36
N GLU A 792 -15.52 8.37 14.66
CA GLU A 792 -14.27 8.45 15.41
C GLU A 792 -13.56 7.11 15.56
N TYR A 793 -14.32 6.02 15.75
CA TYR A 793 -13.78 4.65 15.73
C TYR A 793 -13.05 4.37 14.41
N HIS A 794 -13.73 4.62 13.28
CA HIS A 794 -13.19 4.40 11.94
C HIS A 794 -12.05 5.38 11.58
N LEU A 795 -12.18 6.65 11.97
CA LEU A 795 -11.17 7.68 11.77
C LEU A 795 -9.87 7.33 12.50
N GLY A 796 -9.95 6.91 13.77
CA GLY A 796 -8.76 6.51 14.52
C GLY A 796 -8.06 5.31 13.91
N ILE A 797 -8.79 4.37 13.30
CA ILE A 797 -8.21 3.22 12.57
C ILE A 797 -7.51 3.65 11.28
N ALA A 798 -8.09 4.60 10.52
CA ALA A 798 -7.46 5.17 9.33
C ALA A 798 -6.18 5.96 9.68
N GLN A 799 -6.23 6.77 10.75
CA GLN A 799 -5.06 7.47 11.30
C GLN A 799 -3.98 6.49 11.77
N TRP A 800 -4.37 5.41 12.47
CA TRP A 800 -3.46 4.36 12.95
C TRP A 800 -2.73 3.64 11.80
N HIS A 801 -3.46 3.33 10.71
CA HIS A 801 -2.91 2.75 9.49
C HIS A 801 -1.92 3.70 8.78
N ALA A 802 -2.28 4.99 8.68
CA ALA A 802 -1.38 6.03 8.15
C ALA A 802 -0.11 6.27 9.00
N GLY A 803 -0.05 5.73 10.22
CA GLY A 803 1.06 5.92 11.15
C GLY A 803 0.88 7.11 12.11
N ASP A 804 -0.24 7.82 12.02
CA ASP A 804 -0.63 8.91 12.91
C ASP A 804 -1.21 8.36 14.23
N ARG A 805 -0.37 7.60 14.94
CA ARG A 805 -0.71 6.87 16.17
C ARG A 805 -1.20 7.81 17.28
N ALA A 806 -0.76 9.07 17.28
CA ALA A 806 -1.14 10.07 18.26
C ALA A 806 -2.53 10.67 17.99
N GLN A 807 -2.92 10.94 16.74
CA GLN A 807 -4.31 11.30 16.44
C GLN A 807 -5.25 10.11 16.64
N ALA A 808 -4.83 8.90 16.25
CA ALA A 808 -5.63 7.68 16.40
C ALA A 808 -6.13 7.49 17.84
N VAL A 809 -5.22 7.56 18.82
CA VAL A 809 -5.55 7.48 20.25
C VAL A 809 -6.49 8.61 20.66
N ARG A 810 -6.25 9.86 20.24
CA ARG A 810 -7.12 11.01 20.58
C ARG A 810 -8.54 10.88 20.02
N SER A 811 -8.69 10.35 18.80
CA SER A 811 -9.99 10.10 18.17
C SER A 811 -10.78 9.04 18.96
N TRP A 812 -10.13 7.94 19.36
CA TRP A 812 -10.76 6.93 20.21
C TRP A 812 -11.08 7.43 21.62
N GLU A 813 -10.17 8.17 22.27
CA GLU A 813 -10.40 8.75 23.61
C GLU A 813 -11.52 9.81 23.62
N ARG A 814 -11.67 10.58 22.53
CA ARG A 814 -12.80 11.51 22.33
C ARG A 814 -14.14 10.79 22.16
N ALA A 815 -14.13 9.58 21.58
CA ALA A 815 -15.33 8.80 21.33
C ALA A 815 -15.84 8.03 22.57
N VAL A 816 -14.96 7.53 23.43
CA VAL A 816 -15.31 6.73 24.63
C VAL A 816 -16.45 7.32 25.47
N PRO A 817 -16.43 8.61 25.91
CA PRO A 817 -17.50 9.18 26.74
C PRO A 817 -18.83 9.42 26.00
N LEU A 818 -18.88 9.22 24.68
CA LEU A 818 -20.06 9.43 23.84
C LEU A 818 -20.63 8.11 23.27
N ALA A 819 -19.90 7.00 23.40
CA ALA A 819 -20.22 5.76 22.71
C ALA A 819 -21.33 4.95 23.40
N PRO A 820 -22.31 4.39 22.67
CA PRO A 820 -23.34 3.50 23.23
C PRO A 820 -22.80 2.12 23.64
N SER A 821 -21.56 1.80 23.24
CA SER A 821 -20.78 0.65 23.69
C SER A 821 -19.30 1.01 23.60
N LEU A 822 -18.53 0.60 24.61
CA LEU A 822 -17.15 1.02 24.81
C LEU A 822 -16.15 0.03 24.20
N TRP A 823 -16.49 -1.26 24.10
CA TRP A 823 -15.52 -2.30 23.75
C TRP A 823 -14.75 -2.10 22.43
N PRO A 824 -15.32 -1.55 21.32
CA PRO A 824 -14.56 -1.37 20.09
C PRO A 824 -13.42 -0.35 20.26
N LEU A 825 -13.69 0.72 21.01
CA LEU A 825 -12.77 1.82 21.29
C LEU A 825 -11.73 1.40 22.35
N LEU A 826 -12.18 0.78 23.44
CA LEU A 826 -11.31 0.24 24.49
C LEU A 826 -10.34 -0.80 23.95
N ARG A 827 -10.77 -1.69 23.03
CA ARG A 827 -9.88 -2.62 22.32
C ARG A 827 -8.81 -1.87 21.53
N CYS A 828 -9.19 -0.86 20.76
CA CYS A 828 -8.22 -0.10 19.95
C CYS A 828 -7.19 0.63 20.83
N LEU A 829 -7.63 1.17 21.98
CA LEU A 829 -6.76 1.77 22.99
C LEU A 829 -5.89 0.73 23.72
N ALA A 830 -6.38 -0.50 23.93
CA ALA A 830 -5.60 -1.59 24.48
C ALA A 830 -4.46 -2.03 23.53
N VAL A 831 -4.73 -2.11 22.22
CA VAL A 831 -3.68 -2.33 21.21
C VAL A 831 -2.69 -1.16 21.19
N ALA A 832 -3.17 0.08 21.29
CA ALA A 832 -2.30 1.26 21.35
C ALA A 832 -1.32 1.22 22.53
N ASP A 833 -1.77 0.76 23.70
CA ASP A 833 -0.94 0.57 24.87
C ASP A 833 0.04 -0.59 24.73
N GLU A 834 -0.43 -1.73 24.21
CA GLU A 834 0.35 -2.93 23.98
C GLU A 834 1.55 -2.68 23.05
N GLU A 835 1.29 -2.02 21.92
CA GLU A 835 2.29 -1.58 20.92
C GLU A 835 3.23 -0.51 21.46
N SER A 836 2.80 0.23 22.49
CA SER A 836 3.61 1.21 23.22
C SER A 836 4.30 0.63 24.45
N GLY A 837 4.32 -0.71 24.63
CA GLY A 837 4.97 -1.40 25.76
C GLY A 837 4.25 -1.30 27.12
N HIS A 838 3.05 -0.71 27.17
CA HIS A 838 2.29 -0.48 28.41
C HIS A 838 1.40 -1.70 28.74
N HIS A 839 2.00 -2.88 28.89
CA HIS A 839 1.28 -4.16 28.97
C HIS A 839 0.22 -4.24 30.10
N GLU A 840 0.46 -3.62 31.26
CA GLU A 840 -0.54 -3.52 32.33
C GLU A 840 -1.79 -2.74 31.90
N ARG A 841 -1.60 -1.54 31.35
CA ARG A 841 -2.70 -0.67 30.91
C ARG A 841 -3.48 -1.26 29.74
N ALA A 842 -2.77 -1.98 28.86
CA ALA A 842 -3.38 -2.81 27.83
C ALA A 842 -4.25 -3.92 28.44
N ALA A 843 -3.75 -4.65 29.44
CA ALA A 843 -4.49 -5.71 30.12
C ALA A 843 -5.75 -5.18 30.84
N ASP A 844 -5.67 -4.00 31.47
CA ASP A 844 -6.83 -3.31 32.05
C ASP A 844 -7.89 -2.98 30.99
N ARG A 845 -7.49 -2.28 29.90
CA ARG A 845 -8.39 -1.90 28.80
C ARG A 845 -8.96 -3.10 28.04
N TYR A 846 -8.21 -4.19 27.87
CA TYR A 846 -8.71 -5.46 27.30
C TYR A 846 -9.76 -6.12 28.20
N THR A 847 -9.60 -6.05 29.52
CA THR A 847 -10.57 -6.60 30.48
C THR A 847 -11.87 -5.81 30.42
N GLU A 848 -11.80 -4.48 30.48
CA GLU A 848 -12.97 -3.60 30.38
C GLU A 848 -13.69 -3.75 29.03
N ALA A 849 -12.94 -3.88 27.93
CA ALA A 849 -13.51 -4.16 26.61
C ALA A 849 -14.23 -5.51 26.56
N PHE A 850 -13.64 -6.58 27.10
CA PHE A 850 -14.28 -7.90 27.11
C PHE A 850 -15.51 -7.94 28.03
N ASP A 851 -15.50 -7.18 29.13
CA ASP A 851 -16.65 -6.97 29.99
C ASP A 851 -17.80 -6.28 29.27
N ASP A 852 -17.53 -5.17 28.59
CA ASP A 852 -18.55 -4.44 27.84
C ASP A 852 -19.10 -5.27 26.65
N LEU A 853 -18.24 -5.96 25.91
CA LEU A 853 -18.67 -6.90 24.86
C LEU A 853 -19.62 -7.98 25.40
N CYS A 854 -19.33 -8.52 26.58
CA CYS A 854 -20.19 -9.53 27.22
C CYS A 854 -21.54 -8.97 27.72
N ARG A 855 -21.64 -7.66 28.01
CA ARG A 855 -22.92 -6.98 28.31
C ARG A 855 -23.72 -6.68 27.04
N GLU A 856 -23.02 -6.31 25.97
CA GLU A 856 -23.65 -5.87 24.72
C GLU A 856 -24.03 -7.01 23.77
N ARG A 857 -23.43 -8.20 23.92
CA ARG A 857 -23.86 -9.41 23.20
C ARG A 857 -25.34 -9.68 23.42
N ARG A 858 -26.15 -9.60 22.35
CA ARG A 858 -27.60 -9.84 22.41
C ARG A 858 -28.02 -11.29 22.13
N ASP A 859 -27.16 -12.05 21.46
CA ASP A 859 -27.41 -13.43 21.04
C ASP A 859 -26.09 -14.20 20.82
N ASN A 860 -26.19 -15.49 20.54
CA ASN A 860 -25.05 -16.35 20.19
C ASN A 860 -24.92 -16.57 18.67
N GLY A 861 -25.39 -15.61 17.86
CA GLY A 861 -25.26 -15.62 16.41
C GLY A 861 -23.80 -15.49 15.95
N GLU A 862 -23.60 -15.66 14.66
CA GLU A 862 -22.27 -15.80 14.04
C GLU A 862 -21.37 -14.58 14.31
N ALA A 863 -21.85 -13.35 14.06
CA ALA A 863 -21.07 -12.13 14.23
C ALA A 863 -20.68 -11.87 15.71
N TRP A 864 -21.59 -12.11 16.66
CA TRP A 864 -21.29 -11.98 18.08
C TRP A 864 -20.34 -13.08 18.58
N THR A 865 -20.50 -14.31 18.08
CA THR A 865 -19.57 -15.42 18.36
C THR A 865 -18.17 -15.13 17.84
N ALA A 866 -18.04 -14.56 16.64
CA ALA A 866 -16.77 -14.12 16.08
C ALA A 866 -16.13 -12.99 16.91
N ALA A 867 -16.92 -11.99 17.35
CA ALA A 867 -16.42 -10.90 18.19
C ALA A 867 -15.94 -11.40 19.56
N VAL A 868 -16.69 -12.28 20.23
CA VAL A 868 -16.31 -12.89 21.52
C VAL A 868 -15.06 -13.76 21.39
N ALA A 869 -14.93 -14.51 20.30
CA ALA A 869 -13.70 -15.25 20.01
C ALA A 869 -12.51 -14.29 19.81
N ALA A 870 -12.62 -13.34 18.89
CA ALA A 870 -11.53 -12.44 18.54
C ALA A 870 -11.04 -11.60 19.74
N LEU A 871 -11.95 -10.91 20.45
CA LEU A 871 -11.57 -10.09 21.60
C LEU A 871 -11.11 -10.94 22.79
N GLY A 872 -11.76 -12.10 23.02
CA GLY A 872 -11.35 -13.01 24.08
C GLY A 872 -9.96 -13.59 23.87
N ARG A 873 -9.58 -13.90 22.61
CA ARG A 873 -8.23 -14.34 22.23
C ARG A 873 -7.18 -13.25 22.51
N GLU A 874 -7.48 -12.01 22.15
CA GLU A 874 -6.58 -10.88 22.41
C GLU A 874 -6.45 -10.58 23.91
N ALA A 875 -7.56 -10.56 24.65
CA ALA A 875 -7.58 -10.30 26.09
C ALA A 875 -6.83 -11.39 26.88
N LEU A 876 -7.06 -12.67 26.59
CA LEU A 876 -6.28 -13.78 27.18
C LEU A 876 -4.77 -13.63 26.87
N GLY A 877 -4.43 -13.34 25.62
CA GLY A 877 -3.04 -13.17 25.18
C GLY A 877 -2.34 -11.93 25.77
N ALA A 878 -3.08 -10.92 26.22
CA ALA A 878 -2.55 -9.76 26.94
C ALA A 878 -2.42 -10.04 28.44
N LEU A 879 -3.48 -10.57 29.08
CA LEU A 879 -3.52 -10.86 30.51
C LEU A 879 -2.46 -11.89 30.93
N LEU A 880 -2.24 -12.94 30.13
CA LEU A 880 -1.17 -13.91 30.39
C LEU A 880 0.25 -13.31 30.25
N ARG A 881 0.43 -12.25 29.45
CA ARG A 881 1.71 -11.52 29.34
C ARG A 881 1.96 -10.57 30.51
N ALA A 882 0.90 -9.98 31.06
CA ALA A 882 0.91 -9.23 32.31
C ALA A 882 0.93 -10.15 33.56
N GLY A 883 1.03 -11.48 33.40
CA GLY A 883 1.02 -12.45 34.51
C GLY A 883 -0.31 -12.58 35.26
N ARG A 884 -1.39 -11.95 34.78
CA ARG A 884 -2.67 -11.82 35.48
C ARG A 884 -3.59 -13.04 35.26
N ALA A 885 -3.16 -14.20 35.73
CA ALA A 885 -3.82 -15.49 35.50
C ALA A 885 -5.31 -15.52 35.94
N GLU A 886 -5.65 -14.94 37.09
CA GLU A 886 -7.04 -14.93 37.61
C GLU A 886 -8.02 -14.13 36.72
N GLN A 887 -7.56 -12.99 36.18
CA GLN A 887 -8.34 -12.21 35.21
C GLN A 887 -8.45 -12.96 33.88
N ALA A 888 -7.38 -13.64 33.43
CA ALA A 888 -7.44 -14.51 32.26
C ALA A 888 -8.42 -15.70 32.44
N ARG A 889 -8.48 -16.31 33.64
CA ARG A 889 -9.49 -17.33 33.98
C ARG A 889 -10.91 -16.78 33.90
N THR A 890 -11.13 -15.56 34.38
CA THR A 890 -12.43 -14.88 34.29
C THR A 890 -12.86 -14.64 32.83
N VAL A 891 -11.93 -14.28 31.94
CA VAL A 891 -12.20 -14.19 30.48
C VAL A 891 -12.51 -15.58 29.89
N TRP A 892 -11.70 -16.59 30.23
CA TRP A 892 -11.87 -17.98 29.75
C TRP A 892 -13.25 -18.56 30.05
N GLU A 893 -13.72 -18.44 31.29
CA GLU A 893 -14.98 -19.03 31.73
C GLU A 893 -16.21 -18.45 31.01
N ARG A 894 -16.12 -17.17 30.59
CA ARG A 894 -17.17 -16.44 29.89
C ARG A 894 -17.13 -16.62 28.37
N LEU A 895 -16.09 -17.25 27.82
CA LEU A 895 -16.09 -17.71 26.43
C LEU A 895 -17.18 -18.77 26.21
N LEU A 896 -17.84 -18.68 25.05
CA LEU A 896 -18.81 -19.67 24.60
C LEU A 896 -18.17 -21.07 24.55
N PRO A 897 -18.88 -22.14 24.93
CA PRO A 897 -18.34 -23.50 24.89
C PRO A 897 -17.76 -23.89 23.52
N ASP A 898 -18.41 -23.43 22.44
CA ASP A 898 -18.05 -23.69 21.05
C ASP A 898 -16.87 -22.86 20.53
N VAL A 899 -16.46 -21.84 21.31
CA VAL A 899 -15.20 -21.11 21.11
C VAL A 899 -14.08 -21.83 21.86
N ARG A 900 -14.31 -22.23 23.12
CA ARG A 900 -13.31 -22.95 23.95
C ARG A 900 -12.85 -24.27 23.34
N ARG A 901 -13.71 -25.00 22.61
CA ARG A 901 -13.34 -26.25 21.93
C ARG A 901 -12.45 -26.07 20.69
N ARG A 902 -12.23 -24.84 20.20
CA ARG A 902 -11.37 -24.59 19.02
C ARG A 902 -9.89 -24.63 19.42
N GLY A 903 -9.02 -25.17 18.56
CA GLY A 903 -7.59 -25.37 18.87
C GLY A 903 -6.82 -24.17 19.44
N PRO A 904 -6.99 -22.92 18.95
CA PRO A 904 -6.31 -21.75 19.53
C PRO A 904 -6.68 -21.51 20.99
N PHE A 905 -7.93 -21.80 21.35
CA PHE A 905 -8.42 -21.63 22.71
C PHE A 905 -7.95 -22.78 23.60
N ARG A 906 -7.86 -24.00 23.08
CA ARG A 906 -7.20 -25.13 23.76
C ARG A 906 -5.71 -24.88 24.02
N LEU A 907 -5.01 -24.25 23.08
CA LEU A 907 -3.61 -23.83 23.26
C LEU A 907 -3.49 -22.73 24.33
N LEU A 908 -4.41 -21.75 24.34
CA LEU A 908 -4.50 -20.73 25.40
C LEU A 908 -4.91 -21.32 26.76
N GLU A 909 -5.73 -22.38 26.80
CA GLU A 909 -6.12 -23.09 28.02
C GLU A 909 -4.92 -23.76 28.68
N ALA A 910 -4.08 -24.46 27.90
CA ALA A 910 -2.83 -25.02 28.39
C ALA A 910 -1.84 -23.92 28.87
N ALA A 911 -1.76 -22.79 28.17
CA ALA A 911 -0.94 -21.65 28.61
C ALA A 911 -1.45 -21.00 29.91
N LEU A 912 -2.78 -20.90 30.08
CA LEU A 912 -3.44 -20.41 31.29
C LEU A 912 -3.26 -21.37 32.47
N LEU A 913 -3.49 -22.66 32.28
CA LEU A 913 -3.27 -23.69 33.30
C LEU A 913 -1.81 -23.72 33.76
N LEU A 914 -0.85 -23.53 32.84
CA LEU A 914 0.56 -23.38 33.19
C LEU A 914 0.85 -22.10 33.99
N ALA A 915 0.20 -20.98 33.68
CA ALA A 915 0.31 -19.74 34.44
C ALA A 915 -0.32 -19.85 35.86
N GLU A 916 -1.34 -20.69 36.03
CA GLU A 916 -1.91 -21.10 37.32
C GLU A 916 -1.04 -22.14 38.08
N GLY A 917 0.10 -22.55 37.54
CA GLY A 917 0.95 -23.60 38.11
C GLY A 917 0.43 -25.04 37.94
N ARG A 918 -0.73 -25.21 37.27
CA ARG A 918 -1.43 -26.49 37.06
C ARG A 918 -0.83 -27.26 35.88
N ARG A 919 0.47 -27.56 35.97
CA ARG A 919 1.28 -28.19 34.90
C ARG A 919 0.74 -29.55 34.44
N ALA A 920 0.15 -30.34 35.34
CA ALA A 920 -0.49 -31.62 34.99
C ALA A 920 -1.74 -31.43 34.12
N ASP A 921 -2.63 -30.51 34.49
CA ASP A 921 -3.85 -30.21 33.73
C ASP A 921 -3.50 -29.58 32.36
N ALA A 922 -2.49 -28.70 32.33
CA ALA A 922 -1.97 -28.12 31.10
C ALA A 922 -1.40 -29.19 30.14
N ARG A 923 -0.78 -30.25 30.68
CA ARG A 923 -0.33 -31.42 29.91
C ARG A 923 -1.52 -32.27 29.44
N ALA A 924 -2.52 -32.51 30.28
CA ALA A 924 -3.72 -33.26 29.89
C ALA A 924 -4.44 -32.66 28.66
N VAL A 925 -4.47 -31.33 28.52
CA VAL A 925 -5.00 -30.65 27.31
C VAL A 925 -4.27 -31.07 26.02
N PHE A 926 -2.96 -31.31 26.08
CA PHE A 926 -2.18 -31.82 24.95
C PHE A 926 -2.39 -33.32 24.70
N ASP A 927 -2.53 -34.12 25.76
CA ASP A 927 -2.74 -35.57 25.69
C ASP A 927 -4.14 -35.91 25.15
N GLU A 928 -5.18 -35.16 25.54
CA GLU A 928 -6.53 -35.21 24.92
C GLU A 928 -6.50 -34.87 23.43
N GLY A 929 -5.58 -33.98 23.02
CA GLY A 929 -5.38 -33.56 21.64
C GLY A 929 -6.30 -32.41 21.19
N PHE A 930 -5.81 -31.61 20.24
CA PHE A 930 -6.54 -30.51 19.62
C PHE A 930 -5.92 -30.14 18.27
N GLU A 931 -6.70 -29.45 17.42
CA GLU A 931 -6.29 -28.99 16.09
C GLU A 931 -6.38 -27.46 15.97
N VAL A 932 -5.23 -26.79 15.88
CA VAL A 932 -5.11 -25.32 15.75
C VAL A 932 -5.28 -24.93 14.28
N ALA A 933 -6.53 -24.88 13.79
CA ALA A 933 -6.83 -24.77 12.35
C ALA A 933 -6.11 -23.59 11.66
N ASP A 934 -6.06 -22.44 12.32
CA ASP A 934 -5.39 -21.20 11.93
C ASP A 934 -3.95 -21.07 12.47
N LEU A 935 -3.29 -22.19 12.80
CA LEU A 935 -1.86 -22.21 13.08
C LEU A 935 -1.13 -21.58 11.90
N ARG A 936 -0.42 -20.49 12.16
CA ARG A 936 0.30 -19.73 11.15
C ARG A 936 1.51 -20.50 10.65
N GLU A 937 1.77 -20.36 9.36
CA GLU A 937 3.05 -20.72 8.76
C GLU A 937 4.24 -20.30 9.64
N GLY A 938 5.15 -21.25 9.93
CA GLY A 938 6.37 -21.02 10.70
C GLY A 938 6.21 -20.77 12.20
N ALA A 939 5.00 -20.88 12.77
CA ALA A 939 4.77 -20.62 14.20
C ALA A 939 5.35 -21.70 15.13
N ASP A 940 6.13 -21.28 16.13
CA ASP A 940 6.77 -22.14 17.15
C ASP A 940 6.01 -22.17 18.51
N VAL A 941 4.88 -21.47 18.62
CA VAL A 941 4.08 -21.37 19.86
C VAL A 941 3.67 -22.72 20.49
N ILE A 942 3.52 -23.77 19.67
CA ILE A 942 3.23 -25.14 20.15
C ILE A 942 4.47 -25.77 20.81
N GLU A 943 5.64 -25.65 20.16
CA GLU A 943 6.94 -26.11 20.67
C GLU A 943 7.31 -25.36 21.96
N LEU A 944 7.22 -24.03 21.95
CA LEU A 944 7.56 -23.17 23.09
C LEU A 944 6.66 -23.40 24.31
N LEU A 945 5.41 -23.81 24.12
CA LEU A 945 4.54 -24.21 25.23
C LEU A 945 4.83 -25.64 25.70
N TRP A 946 5.06 -26.58 24.78
CA TRP A 946 5.40 -27.97 25.10
C TRP A 946 6.70 -28.08 25.92
N ALA A 947 7.76 -27.39 25.50
CA ALA A 947 9.05 -27.37 26.20
C ALA A 947 8.98 -26.75 27.62
N ARG A 948 7.94 -25.94 27.90
CA ARG A 948 7.66 -25.45 29.27
C ARG A 948 6.83 -26.43 30.11
N LEU A 949 6.22 -27.43 29.48
CA LEU A 949 5.39 -28.46 30.12
C LEU A 949 6.15 -29.76 30.39
N THR A 950 7.08 -30.17 29.52
CA THR A 950 7.88 -31.39 29.70
C THR A 950 9.20 -31.33 28.92
N ASP A 951 10.17 -32.14 29.36
CA ASP A 951 11.44 -32.39 28.67
C ASP A 951 11.31 -33.54 27.62
N GLU A 952 10.12 -34.14 27.47
CA GLU A 952 9.83 -35.11 26.41
C GLU A 952 9.92 -34.47 25.00
N PRO A 953 10.38 -35.20 23.98
CA PRO A 953 10.39 -34.70 22.60
C PRO A 953 8.98 -34.38 22.11
N LEU A 954 8.87 -33.32 21.31
CA LEU A 954 7.60 -32.85 20.73
C LEU A 954 6.94 -33.98 19.90
N PRO A 955 5.69 -34.38 20.18
CA PRO A 955 5.01 -35.42 19.42
C PRO A 955 4.88 -35.05 17.94
N ALA A 956 5.19 -35.95 17.01
CA ALA A 956 5.24 -35.65 15.57
C ALA A 956 3.95 -35.04 14.99
N ARG A 957 2.76 -35.35 15.57
CA ARG A 957 1.48 -34.70 15.20
C ARG A 957 1.41 -33.20 15.47
N LEU A 958 2.34 -32.68 16.28
CA LEU A 958 2.51 -31.29 16.72
C LEU A 958 3.80 -30.64 16.19
N ASP A 959 4.70 -31.40 15.54
CA ASP A 959 5.93 -30.85 14.98
C ASP A 959 5.66 -30.21 13.62
N PHE A 960 5.57 -28.88 13.61
CA PHE A 960 5.36 -28.04 12.43
C PHE A 960 6.65 -27.28 12.01
N ARG A 961 7.83 -27.73 12.47
CA ARG A 961 9.07 -26.96 12.39
C ARG A 961 9.75 -27.12 11.02
N MET A 962 9.81 -26.03 10.27
CA MET A 962 10.38 -25.97 8.91
C MET A 962 11.85 -25.54 8.85
N ARG A 963 12.46 -25.24 10.00
CA ARG A 963 13.88 -24.90 10.20
C ARG A 963 14.62 -26.06 10.89
N PRO A 964 15.97 -26.09 10.88
CA PRO A 964 16.74 -26.91 11.82
C PRO A 964 16.36 -26.59 13.27
N ASP A 965 16.57 -27.56 14.18
CA ASP A 965 16.57 -27.29 15.62
C ASP A 965 17.62 -26.20 15.95
N ALA A 966 17.27 -25.29 16.86
CA ALA A 966 18.23 -24.32 17.40
C ALA A 966 19.11 -25.02 18.45
N GLY A 967 20.33 -25.39 18.05
CA GLY A 967 21.35 -26.02 18.91
C GLY A 967 22.17 -25.05 19.75
#